data_AF-A0A523Y171-F1
#
_entry.id   AF-A0A523Y171-F1
#
_cell.length_a   1.000
_cell.length_b   1.000
_cell.length_c   1.000
_cell.angle_alpha   90.00
_cell.angle_beta   90.00
_cell.angle_gamma   90.00
#
_symmetry.space_group_name_H-M   'P 1'
#
loop_
_entity.id
_entity.type
_entity.pdbx_description
1 polymer ?
#
loop_
_entity_poly.entity_id
_entity_poly.type
_entity_poly.pdbx_seq_one_letter_code
_entity_poly.pdbx_strand_id
1 'polypeptide(L)'
;MNPVQRVHELGQSLWLDYIRRDLIDSGELEQRIKGGEIRGVTSNPTIFEKAIAGSDLYTASLRSLAQAGWKAEQIFDTLSIEDVRSATEVFLPLYEQTNGRDGFVSIEVNPRLADNTSRTLSEVRRLWGIVNRPNVMIKIPATRAGIPAIERAIAEGINVNVTLIFSLDRHTDVMEAYLCGLETRLEQGASLDHVASVASFFVSRVDTAIDALLEDVVRKGGPSAERADALLGKAAIASAKLAYAQFKAVFSGHRFEILAQRGARLQRPLWASTSTKNPAYPDTYYVDNLVGPDTVNTLPPHTLEAFLDHGVADLTLEQDLSVARAQLDALEAVNISIEDVTDQLEREGVTKFAQSYTSLLKTLRSRAHTLRKELGPLLPDAQDALEELEQEEVGRRLWQGDPGLWTQKSTVAREIRERLGWLILPQEARAQIEGLAAFATEVRNEGLTRVVLLGMGGSSLAADVLCRTLASEQGLDFSILDSTDPAAVRQITRQAPIDKTLFIVASKSGTTVETLALLDYFWARANRRCGQRAGDHFVAITDPGTPLEELACERGFRRVFYSPPEVGGCYSALSVFGLLPATLMGIEAHAMLLGGERMARACGPKIEPVRNPGLFLGALLGAAHRQGRDKLTFVADPGLEPLADWIEQLLAASSGKQGKGFLPVIGEPPGPARVYREDRLLVYLRGEGALDRRVRGWVRSRKPVVILETRRSASGFGSAFFQWEVAAAVACHLIGVNAFDLPDVQRVKDRTADLLKMYRKRGSLPQLATLWQGHGVSIFGGTSSAIRLGEHSLEAALAHLLGQAGQREALVFLIYLPQDGAVVKKMTHVRRAIRDQLGRTTTLGFGPRYLHSTGQIHKGGPDHAVYLIVTAEPIKDVELPEAGMTFGILARAQAVGDHQALLALGRRAYGIHLESPARFQDLAAALLAAIDHLQQSSEVT
;
A
#
# COMPACT_ATOMS: atom_id res chain seq x y z
N MET A 1 -32.27 -6.83 -28.72
CA MET A 1 -31.84 -7.81 -27.71
C MET A 1 -30.33 -7.82 -27.73
N ASN A 2 -29.65 -7.77 -26.58
CA ASN A 2 -28.18 -7.78 -26.55
C ASN A 2 -27.67 -9.13 -27.11
N PRO A 3 -26.73 -9.16 -28.08
CA PRO A 3 -26.20 -10.40 -28.65
C PRO A 3 -25.73 -11.41 -27.60
N VAL A 4 -25.10 -10.95 -26.51
CA VAL A 4 -24.64 -11.80 -25.41
C VAL A 4 -25.80 -12.48 -24.68
N GLN A 5 -26.86 -11.72 -24.37
CA GLN A 5 -28.05 -12.30 -23.72
C GLN A 5 -28.66 -13.37 -24.61
N ARG A 6 -28.71 -13.12 -25.92
CA ARG A 6 -29.19 -14.08 -26.89
C ARG A 6 -28.34 -15.34 -26.95
N VAL A 7 -27.00 -15.22 -26.95
CA VAL A 7 -26.08 -16.39 -26.88
C VAL A 7 -26.34 -17.24 -25.63
N HIS A 8 -26.60 -16.61 -24.48
CA HIS A 8 -26.93 -17.32 -23.25
C HIS A 8 -28.28 -18.04 -23.31
N GLU A 9 -29.30 -17.42 -23.90
CA GLU A 9 -30.60 -18.07 -24.16
C GLU A 9 -30.46 -19.29 -25.09
N LEU A 10 -29.53 -19.22 -26.06
CA LEU A 10 -29.20 -20.31 -26.96
C LEU A 10 -28.33 -21.40 -26.31
N GLY A 11 -28.00 -21.25 -25.02
CA GLY A 11 -27.34 -22.27 -24.22
C GLY A 11 -25.81 -22.25 -24.26
N GLN A 12 -25.19 -21.21 -24.85
CA GLN A 12 -23.74 -21.02 -24.86
C GLN A 12 -23.30 -19.99 -23.80
N SER A 13 -22.23 -20.31 -23.06
CA SER A 13 -21.62 -19.39 -22.10
C SER A 13 -20.43 -18.65 -22.72
N LEU A 14 -20.30 -17.35 -22.45
CA LEU A 14 -19.14 -16.55 -22.87
C LEU A 14 -18.18 -16.40 -21.69
N TRP A 15 -16.93 -16.78 -21.90
CA TRP A 15 -15.84 -16.63 -20.94
C TRP A 15 -14.85 -15.59 -21.44
N LEU A 16 -14.13 -14.96 -20.51
CA LEU A 16 -13.09 -14.00 -20.84
C LEU A 16 -11.72 -14.69 -20.89
N ASP A 17 -11.02 -14.63 -22.02
CA ASP A 17 -9.63 -15.12 -22.17
C ASP A 17 -8.62 -14.05 -21.74
N TYR A 18 -8.79 -13.56 -20.51
CA TYR A 18 -7.98 -12.50 -19.94
C TYR A 18 -8.11 -12.46 -18.43
N ILE A 19 -6.99 -12.31 -17.73
CA ILE A 19 -6.97 -12.04 -16.29
C ILE A 19 -5.88 -11.02 -16.00
N ARG A 20 -6.25 -9.98 -15.23
CA ARG A 20 -5.34 -8.93 -14.76
C ARG A 20 -5.80 -8.48 -13.39
N ARG A 21 -4.86 -8.15 -12.50
CA ARG A 21 -5.15 -7.81 -11.10
C ARG A 21 -6.09 -6.61 -10.92
N ASP A 22 -5.93 -5.57 -11.72
CA ASP A 22 -6.80 -4.38 -11.67
C ASP A 22 -8.23 -4.62 -12.18
N LEU A 23 -8.44 -5.57 -13.10
CA LEU A 23 -9.78 -6.01 -13.51
C LEU A 23 -10.57 -6.53 -12.30
N ILE A 24 -9.87 -7.19 -11.37
CA ILE A 24 -10.43 -7.70 -10.11
C ILE A 24 -10.56 -6.57 -9.08
N ASP A 25 -9.46 -5.85 -8.80
CA ASP A 25 -9.39 -4.85 -7.73
C ASP A 25 -10.27 -3.62 -7.97
N SER A 26 -10.54 -3.26 -9.23
CA SER A 26 -11.40 -2.12 -9.59
C SER A 26 -12.89 -2.43 -9.47
N GLY A 27 -13.26 -3.72 -9.37
CA GLY A 27 -14.65 -4.18 -9.45
C GLY A 27 -15.18 -4.30 -10.88
N GLU A 28 -14.39 -4.00 -11.91
CA GLU A 28 -14.81 -4.17 -13.32
C GLU A 28 -15.20 -5.63 -13.62
N LEU A 29 -14.46 -6.62 -13.11
CA LEU A 29 -14.79 -8.04 -13.28
C LEU A 29 -16.19 -8.35 -12.73
N GLU A 30 -16.48 -7.85 -11.53
CA GLU A 30 -17.77 -8.04 -10.86
C GLU A 30 -18.91 -7.37 -11.66
N GLN A 31 -18.66 -6.18 -12.20
CA GLN A 31 -19.62 -5.46 -13.03
C GLN A 31 -19.96 -6.22 -14.31
N ARG A 32 -18.95 -6.75 -15.02
CA ARG A 32 -19.16 -7.56 -16.24
C ARG A 32 -19.94 -8.84 -15.96
N ILE A 33 -19.68 -9.49 -14.82
CA ILE A 33 -20.45 -10.65 -14.35
C ILE A 33 -21.91 -10.28 -14.09
N LYS A 34 -22.15 -9.19 -13.34
CA LYS A 34 -23.51 -8.70 -13.02
C LYS A 34 -24.27 -8.23 -14.27
N GLY A 35 -23.57 -7.65 -15.23
CA GLY A 35 -24.12 -7.27 -16.54
C GLY A 35 -24.45 -8.48 -17.43
N GLY A 36 -23.99 -9.68 -17.06
CA GLY A 36 -24.16 -10.90 -17.84
C GLY A 36 -23.27 -10.97 -19.08
N GLU A 37 -22.23 -10.14 -19.18
CA GLU A 37 -21.28 -10.13 -20.31
C GLU A 37 -20.43 -11.40 -20.35
N ILE A 38 -20.06 -11.89 -19.16
CA ILE A 38 -19.15 -13.02 -18.98
C ILE A 38 -19.63 -13.95 -17.88
N ARG A 39 -19.30 -15.23 -18.03
CA ARG A 39 -19.71 -16.32 -17.13
C ARG A 39 -18.57 -17.19 -16.64
N GLY A 40 -17.33 -16.82 -16.96
CA GLY A 40 -16.11 -17.50 -16.51
C GLY A 40 -14.89 -16.79 -17.08
N VAL A 41 -13.70 -17.24 -16.68
CA VAL A 41 -12.43 -16.64 -17.13
C VAL A 41 -11.34 -17.69 -17.30
N THR A 42 -10.48 -17.50 -18.30
CA THR A 42 -9.29 -18.33 -18.52
C THR A 42 -8.01 -17.53 -18.40
N SER A 43 -6.99 -18.17 -17.80
CA SER A 43 -5.62 -17.68 -17.77
C SER A 43 -4.71 -18.55 -18.66
N ASN A 44 -3.56 -17.99 -19.03
CA ASN A 44 -2.43 -18.71 -19.63
C ASN A 44 -1.12 -17.91 -19.39
N PRO A 45 0.07 -18.52 -19.57
CA PRO A 45 1.34 -17.85 -19.34
C PRO A 45 1.54 -16.57 -20.16
N THR A 46 1.02 -16.49 -21.39
CA THR A 46 1.14 -15.31 -22.25
C THR A 46 0.32 -14.13 -21.72
N ILE A 47 -0.85 -14.38 -21.14
CA ILE A 47 -1.68 -13.34 -20.49
C ILE A 47 -0.94 -12.76 -19.29
N PHE A 48 -0.39 -13.62 -18.42
CA PHE A 48 0.39 -13.17 -17.27
C PHE A 48 1.68 -12.46 -17.68
N GLU A 49 2.35 -12.92 -18.75
CA GLU A 49 3.52 -12.22 -19.30
C GLU A 49 3.16 -10.79 -19.68
N LYS A 50 2.07 -10.57 -20.42
CA LYS A 50 1.64 -9.22 -20.80
C LYS A 50 1.23 -8.39 -19.58
N ALA A 51 0.51 -8.98 -18.62
CA ALA A 51 0.07 -8.30 -17.41
C ALA A 51 1.24 -7.87 -16.52
N ILE A 52 2.22 -8.76 -16.32
CA ILE A 52 3.38 -8.52 -15.45
C ILE A 52 4.46 -7.70 -16.17
N ALA A 53 4.69 -7.89 -17.47
CA ALA A 53 5.72 -7.16 -18.20
C ALA A 53 5.25 -5.77 -18.63
N GLY A 54 3.97 -5.63 -18.99
CA GLY A 54 3.40 -4.41 -19.56
C GLY A 54 2.84 -3.41 -18.54
N SER A 55 2.94 -3.69 -17.23
CA SER A 55 2.35 -2.82 -16.21
C SER A 55 3.15 -2.75 -14.90
N ASP A 56 2.88 -1.69 -14.13
CA ASP A 56 3.36 -1.53 -12.76
C ASP A 56 2.43 -2.12 -11.70
N LEU A 57 1.32 -2.77 -12.11
CA LEU A 57 0.30 -3.32 -11.20
C LEU A 57 0.88 -4.31 -10.19
N TYR A 58 1.88 -5.08 -10.63
CA TYR A 58 2.53 -6.11 -9.81
C TYR A 58 3.79 -5.59 -9.09
N THR A 59 4.22 -4.35 -9.32
CA THR A 59 5.52 -3.86 -8.85
C THR A 59 5.66 -3.94 -7.33
N ALA A 60 4.63 -3.55 -6.58
CA ALA A 60 4.67 -3.57 -5.11
C ALA A 60 4.80 -5.01 -4.57
N SER A 61 3.96 -5.95 -5.02
CA SER A 61 4.04 -7.36 -4.60
C SER A 61 5.34 -8.02 -5.08
N LEU A 62 5.77 -7.73 -6.31
CA LEU A 62 7.03 -8.25 -6.85
C LEU A 62 8.23 -7.74 -6.05
N ARG A 63 8.19 -6.50 -5.54
CA ARG A 63 9.27 -5.90 -4.75
C ARG A 63 9.52 -6.68 -3.48
N SER A 64 8.48 -6.95 -2.68
CA SER A 64 8.66 -7.66 -1.41
C SER A 64 9.14 -9.10 -1.62
N LEU A 65 8.52 -9.83 -2.56
CA LEU A 65 8.92 -11.21 -2.89
C LEU A 65 10.36 -11.28 -3.43
N ALA A 66 10.73 -10.34 -4.31
CA ALA A 66 12.09 -10.29 -4.86
C ALA A 66 13.12 -9.98 -3.77
N GLN A 67 12.84 -9.01 -2.90
CA GLN A 67 13.73 -8.59 -1.81
C GLN A 67 13.86 -9.66 -0.73
N ALA A 68 12.85 -10.49 -0.51
CA ALA A 68 12.93 -11.71 0.31
C ALA A 68 13.68 -12.88 -0.35
N GLY A 69 14.24 -12.70 -1.55
CA GLY A 69 15.10 -13.71 -2.20
C GLY A 69 14.36 -14.76 -3.03
N TRP A 70 13.04 -14.64 -3.22
CA TRP A 70 12.26 -15.66 -3.92
C TRP A 70 12.65 -15.80 -5.40
N LYS A 71 12.61 -17.03 -5.91
CA LYS A 71 12.90 -17.34 -7.32
C LYS A 71 11.73 -16.91 -8.21
N ALA A 72 11.99 -16.64 -9.48
CA ALA A 72 10.96 -16.17 -10.41
C ALA A 72 9.79 -17.16 -10.54
N GLU A 73 10.06 -18.46 -10.44
CA GLU A 73 9.05 -19.51 -10.42
C GLU A 73 8.13 -19.39 -9.20
N GLN A 74 8.69 -19.20 -8.00
CA GLN A 74 7.92 -19.02 -6.76
C GLN A 74 7.09 -17.73 -6.82
N ILE A 75 7.67 -16.66 -7.35
CA ILE A 75 6.98 -15.38 -7.51
C ILE A 75 5.80 -15.52 -8.48
N PHE A 76 6.03 -16.10 -9.65
CA PHE A 76 4.97 -16.31 -10.63
C PHE A 76 3.84 -17.19 -10.06
N ASP A 77 4.21 -18.31 -9.44
CA ASP A 77 3.25 -19.24 -8.84
C ASP A 77 2.36 -18.52 -7.83
N THR A 78 2.97 -17.75 -6.92
CA THR A 78 2.25 -16.99 -5.90
C THR A 78 1.31 -15.94 -6.50
N LEU A 79 1.81 -15.10 -7.42
CA LEU A 79 1.02 -14.03 -8.01
C LEU A 79 -0.16 -14.57 -8.83
N SER A 80 0.07 -15.63 -9.60
CA SER A 80 -0.99 -16.26 -10.41
C SER A 80 -2.05 -16.94 -9.55
N ILE A 81 -1.67 -17.62 -8.48
CA ILE A 81 -2.60 -18.25 -7.53
C ILE A 81 -3.42 -17.18 -6.79
N GLU A 82 -2.81 -16.07 -6.37
CA GLU A 82 -3.52 -14.94 -5.75
C GLU A 82 -4.60 -14.36 -6.67
N ASP A 83 -4.24 -14.08 -7.93
CA ASP A 83 -5.18 -13.52 -8.90
C ASP A 83 -6.33 -14.50 -9.20
N VAL A 84 -6.04 -15.79 -9.34
CA VAL A 84 -7.04 -16.84 -9.57
C VAL A 84 -7.95 -17.03 -8.36
N ARG A 85 -7.40 -17.00 -7.14
CA ARG A 85 -8.21 -17.07 -5.90
C ARG A 85 -9.13 -15.86 -5.75
N SER A 86 -8.63 -14.68 -6.10
CA SER A 86 -9.44 -13.45 -6.03
C SER A 86 -10.55 -13.47 -7.09
N ALA A 87 -10.24 -13.90 -8.32
CA ALA A 87 -11.25 -14.06 -9.37
C ALA A 87 -12.31 -15.12 -9.00
N THR A 88 -11.91 -16.26 -8.43
CA THR A 88 -12.87 -17.30 -8.00
C THR A 88 -13.82 -16.80 -6.92
N GLU A 89 -13.36 -15.94 -6.00
CA GLU A 89 -14.23 -15.30 -5.01
C GLU A 89 -15.26 -14.37 -5.67
N VAL A 90 -14.85 -13.58 -6.67
CA VAL A 90 -15.76 -12.71 -7.43
C VAL A 90 -16.79 -13.51 -8.23
N PHE A 91 -16.40 -14.65 -8.81
CA PHE A 91 -17.31 -15.52 -9.57
C PHE A 91 -18.17 -16.46 -8.71
N LEU A 92 -17.89 -16.59 -7.41
CA LEU A 92 -18.57 -17.55 -6.54
C LEU A 92 -20.11 -17.38 -6.52
N PRO A 93 -20.67 -16.16 -6.44
CA PRO A 93 -22.13 -15.99 -6.49
C PRO A 93 -22.77 -16.52 -7.78
N LEU A 94 -22.10 -16.35 -8.93
CA LEU A 94 -22.58 -16.88 -10.21
C LEU A 94 -22.47 -18.41 -10.24
N TYR A 95 -21.38 -18.96 -9.72
CA TYR A 95 -21.20 -20.40 -9.59
C TYR A 95 -22.34 -21.03 -8.78
N GLU A 96 -22.68 -20.45 -7.63
CA GLU A 96 -23.79 -20.90 -6.79
C GLU A 96 -25.15 -20.74 -7.50
N GLN A 97 -25.42 -19.58 -8.09
CA GLN A 97 -26.67 -19.29 -8.81
C GLN A 97 -26.92 -20.26 -9.96
N THR A 98 -25.86 -20.68 -10.66
CA THR A 98 -25.94 -21.59 -11.80
C THR A 98 -25.76 -23.06 -11.40
N ASN A 99 -25.75 -23.37 -10.10
CA ASN A 99 -25.48 -24.69 -9.55
C ASN A 99 -24.22 -25.32 -10.16
N GLY A 100 -23.14 -24.56 -10.23
CA GLY A 100 -21.86 -24.96 -10.81
C GLY A 100 -21.86 -25.22 -12.32
N ARG A 101 -22.85 -24.71 -13.07
CA ARG A 101 -22.81 -24.72 -14.55
C ARG A 101 -21.80 -23.69 -15.05
N ASP A 102 -21.75 -22.50 -14.45
CA ASP A 102 -20.84 -21.42 -14.83
C ASP A 102 -20.09 -20.89 -13.59
N GLY A 103 -19.40 -19.75 -13.71
CA GLY A 103 -18.65 -19.12 -12.62
C GLY A 103 -17.26 -19.73 -12.39
N PHE A 104 -16.66 -20.34 -13.42
CA PHE A 104 -15.35 -20.99 -13.31
C PHE A 104 -14.18 -20.06 -13.66
N VAL A 105 -13.04 -20.31 -13.01
CA VAL A 105 -11.76 -19.64 -13.27
C VAL A 105 -10.70 -20.71 -13.56
N SER A 106 -10.05 -20.65 -14.73
CA SER A 106 -9.05 -21.65 -15.12
C SER A 106 -7.62 -21.20 -14.83
N ILE A 107 -6.84 -22.06 -14.16
CA ILE A 107 -5.38 -21.91 -13.95
C ILE A 107 -4.62 -23.05 -14.65
N GLU A 108 -3.56 -22.72 -15.39
CA GLU A 108 -2.81 -23.69 -16.19
C GLU A 108 -1.65 -24.32 -15.42
N VAL A 109 -1.46 -25.63 -15.60
CA VAL A 109 -0.24 -26.30 -15.14
C VAL A 109 0.99 -25.75 -15.86
N ASN A 110 2.17 -25.95 -15.29
CA ASN A 110 3.42 -25.57 -15.96
C ASN A 110 3.52 -26.27 -17.34
N PRO A 111 3.56 -25.54 -18.48
CA PRO A 111 3.54 -26.14 -19.81
C PRO A 111 4.72 -27.06 -20.10
N ARG A 112 5.82 -26.94 -19.35
CA ARG A 112 6.99 -27.84 -19.47
C ARG A 112 6.73 -29.25 -18.95
N LEU A 113 5.58 -29.49 -18.31
CA LEU A 113 5.17 -30.80 -17.81
C LEU A 113 4.27 -31.56 -18.79
N ALA A 114 3.87 -30.93 -19.91
CA ALA A 114 2.86 -31.44 -20.83
C ALA A 114 3.15 -32.85 -21.39
N ASP A 115 4.42 -33.26 -21.50
CA ASP A 115 4.82 -34.59 -21.98
C ASP A 115 5.07 -35.61 -20.86
N ASN A 116 4.61 -35.33 -19.63
CA ASN A 116 4.79 -36.22 -18.48
C ASN A 116 3.53 -36.31 -17.62
N THR A 117 2.85 -37.46 -17.70
CA THR A 117 1.60 -37.75 -16.98
C THR A 117 1.75 -37.58 -15.47
N SER A 118 2.74 -38.24 -14.85
CA SER A 118 2.89 -38.25 -13.40
C SER A 118 3.21 -36.87 -12.82
N ARG A 119 4.05 -36.09 -13.52
CA ARG A 119 4.40 -34.73 -13.09
C ARG A 119 3.24 -33.76 -13.30
N THR A 120 2.49 -33.89 -14.41
CA THR A 120 1.28 -33.10 -14.64
C THR A 120 0.25 -33.37 -13.56
N LEU A 121 -0.05 -34.63 -13.24
CA LEU A 121 -1.02 -34.99 -12.20
C LEU A 121 -0.60 -34.48 -10.81
N SER A 122 0.69 -34.55 -10.48
CA SER A 122 1.21 -33.97 -9.23
C SER A 122 0.96 -32.46 -9.15
N GLU A 123 1.20 -31.75 -10.24
CA GLU A 123 0.95 -30.30 -10.31
C GLU A 123 -0.55 -29.97 -10.26
N VAL A 124 -1.40 -30.79 -10.89
CA VAL A 124 -2.86 -30.65 -10.83
C VAL A 124 -3.36 -30.73 -9.40
N ARG A 125 -2.94 -31.75 -8.65
CA ARG A 125 -3.29 -31.93 -7.23
C ARG A 125 -2.79 -30.76 -6.38
N ARG A 126 -1.58 -30.27 -6.65
CA ARG A 126 -1.01 -29.12 -5.95
C ARG A 126 -1.83 -27.84 -6.17
N LEU A 127 -2.13 -27.51 -7.43
CA LEU A 127 -2.90 -26.31 -7.77
C LEU A 127 -4.33 -26.38 -7.24
N TRP A 128 -4.98 -27.53 -7.36
CA TRP A 128 -6.31 -27.76 -6.79
C TRP A 128 -6.32 -27.52 -5.27
N GLY A 129 -5.36 -28.11 -4.55
CA GLY A 129 -5.25 -27.99 -3.10
C GLY A 129 -4.88 -26.59 -2.61
N ILE A 130 -4.02 -25.85 -3.32
CA ILE A 130 -3.58 -24.51 -2.88
C ILE A 130 -4.57 -23.39 -3.24
N VAL A 131 -5.25 -23.51 -4.40
CA VAL A 131 -6.32 -22.57 -4.76
C VAL A 131 -7.51 -22.78 -3.84
N ASN A 132 -7.88 -24.05 -3.59
CA ASN A 132 -8.92 -24.46 -2.64
C ASN A 132 -10.23 -23.68 -2.80
N ARG A 133 -10.78 -23.69 -4.02
CA ARG A 133 -12.04 -23.05 -4.37
C ARG A 133 -12.85 -24.01 -5.24
N PRO A 134 -14.16 -24.17 -5.02
CA PRO A 134 -14.98 -25.16 -5.74
C PRO A 134 -15.13 -24.83 -7.23
N ASN A 135 -14.95 -23.57 -7.60
CA ASN A 135 -15.09 -23.04 -8.95
C ASN A 135 -13.74 -22.77 -9.66
N VAL A 136 -12.64 -23.34 -9.18
CA VAL A 136 -11.40 -23.38 -9.98
C VAL A 136 -11.46 -24.54 -10.98
N MET A 137 -10.90 -24.35 -12.17
CA MET A 137 -10.55 -25.43 -13.10
C MET A 137 -9.04 -25.49 -13.29
N ILE A 138 -8.48 -26.70 -13.24
CA ILE A 138 -7.08 -26.91 -13.58
C ILE A 138 -6.98 -27.17 -15.08
N LYS A 139 -6.20 -26.36 -15.78
CA LYS A 139 -6.07 -26.41 -17.22
C LYS A 139 -4.92 -27.34 -17.62
N ILE A 140 -5.25 -28.41 -18.36
CA ILE A 140 -4.33 -29.50 -18.72
C ILE A 140 -4.27 -29.63 -20.25
N PRO A 141 -3.08 -29.55 -20.90
CA PRO A 141 -2.93 -29.83 -22.32
C PRO A 141 -3.37 -31.25 -22.69
N ALA A 142 -4.14 -31.39 -23.77
CA ALA A 142 -4.57 -32.64 -24.37
C ALA A 142 -3.44 -33.30 -25.19
N THR A 143 -2.21 -33.31 -24.68
CA THR A 143 -1.15 -34.12 -25.28
C THR A 143 -1.42 -35.59 -25.00
N ARG A 144 -0.77 -36.51 -25.74
CA ARG A 144 -0.85 -37.95 -25.45
C ARG A 144 -0.52 -38.28 -23.99
N ALA A 145 0.41 -37.57 -23.37
CA ALA A 145 0.76 -37.75 -21.96
C ALA A 145 -0.20 -37.03 -20.98
N GLY A 146 -0.93 -36.01 -21.45
CA GLY A 146 -1.94 -35.29 -20.70
C GLY A 146 -3.25 -36.06 -20.55
N ILE A 147 -3.65 -36.85 -21.56
CA ILE A 147 -4.90 -37.64 -21.54
C ILE A 147 -5.03 -38.51 -20.26
N PRO A 148 -4.05 -39.35 -19.89
CA PRO A 148 -4.17 -40.14 -18.66
C PRO A 148 -4.11 -39.31 -17.37
N ALA A 149 -3.55 -38.09 -17.42
CA ALA A 149 -3.57 -37.17 -16.28
C ALA A 149 -4.95 -36.52 -16.11
N ILE A 150 -5.63 -36.22 -17.22
CA ILE A 150 -7.02 -35.72 -17.24
C ILE A 150 -7.96 -36.76 -16.62
N GLU A 151 -7.92 -38.02 -17.11
CA GLU A 151 -8.75 -39.11 -16.60
C GLU A 151 -8.62 -39.26 -15.07
N ARG A 152 -7.37 -39.31 -14.57
CA ARG A 152 -7.08 -39.44 -13.14
C ARG A 152 -7.52 -38.22 -12.32
N ALA A 153 -7.35 -37.01 -12.85
CA ALA A 153 -7.82 -35.80 -12.18
C ALA A 153 -9.36 -35.78 -12.06
N ILE A 154 -10.07 -36.19 -13.11
CA ILE A 154 -11.54 -36.33 -13.09
C ILE A 154 -11.96 -37.41 -12.08
N ALA A 155 -11.26 -38.55 -12.04
CA ALA A 155 -11.53 -39.59 -11.04
C ALA A 155 -11.38 -39.07 -9.59
N GLU A 156 -10.38 -38.22 -9.36
CA GLU A 156 -10.16 -37.55 -8.07
C GLU A 156 -11.20 -36.46 -7.75
N GLY A 157 -12.05 -36.09 -8.71
CA GLY A 157 -13.10 -35.08 -8.54
C GLY A 157 -12.61 -33.66 -8.76
N ILE A 158 -11.51 -33.48 -9.48
CA ILE A 158 -10.93 -32.19 -9.82
C ILE A 158 -11.61 -31.67 -11.08
N ASN A 159 -11.99 -30.38 -11.08
CA ASN A 159 -12.52 -29.75 -12.28
C ASN A 159 -11.41 -29.47 -13.29
N VAL A 160 -11.58 -29.89 -14.54
CA VAL A 160 -10.52 -29.82 -15.56
C VAL A 160 -10.95 -29.03 -16.78
N ASN A 161 -10.17 -28.00 -17.12
CA ASN A 161 -10.22 -27.37 -18.44
C ASN A 161 -9.20 -28.06 -19.35
N VAL A 162 -9.65 -28.92 -20.24
CA VAL A 162 -8.76 -29.59 -21.19
C VAL A 162 -8.42 -28.59 -22.31
N THR A 163 -7.13 -28.41 -22.65
CA THR A 163 -6.68 -27.39 -23.61
C THR A 163 -5.82 -27.95 -24.74
N LEU A 164 -5.58 -27.16 -25.78
CA LEU A 164 -4.79 -27.52 -26.96
C LEU A 164 -5.39 -28.70 -27.75
N ILE A 165 -6.72 -28.75 -27.85
CA ILE A 165 -7.42 -29.70 -28.73
C ILE A 165 -7.53 -29.06 -30.12
N PHE A 166 -6.96 -29.71 -31.13
CA PHE A 166 -6.97 -29.24 -32.53
C PHE A 166 -7.65 -30.20 -33.49
N SER A 167 -7.69 -31.50 -33.16
CA SER A 167 -8.24 -32.56 -34.02
C SER A 167 -9.47 -33.22 -33.41
N LEU A 168 -10.30 -33.80 -34.28
CA LEU A 168 -11.49 -34.57 -33.91
C LEU A 168 -11.11 -35.85 -33.14
N ASP A 169 -10.00 -36.48 -33.51
CA ASP A 169 -9.48 -37.67 -32.82
C ASP A 169 -9.06 -37.32 -31.40
N ARG A 170 -8.32 -36.22 -31.22
CA ARG A 170 -7.93 -35.79 -29.87
C ARG A 170 -9.15 -35.40 -29.04
N HIS A 171 -10.16 -34.77 -29.63
CA HIS A 171 -11.40 -34.48 -28.94
C HIS A 171 -12.10 -35.76 -28.46
N THR A 172 -12.07 -36.83 -29.27
CA THR A 172 -12.58 -38.15 -28.89
C THR A 172 -11.81 -38.74 -27.71
N ASP A 173 -10.47 -38.71 -27.74
CA ASP A 173 -9.63 -39.16 -26.62
C ASP A 173 -9.96 -38.41 -25.31
N VAL A 174 -10.22 -37.11 -25.41
CA VAL A 174 -10.55 -36.24 -24.27
C VAL A 174 -11.90 -36.60 -23.66
N MET A 175 -12.92 -36.84 -24.48
CA MET A 175 -14.24 -37.27 -24.01
C MET A 175 -14.18 -38.68 -23.40
N GLU A 176 -13.40 -39.59 -24.00
CA GLU A 176 -13.17 -40.93 -23.45
C GLU A 176 -12.53 -40.87 -22.07
N ALA A 177 -11.46 -40.09 -21.91
CA ALA A 177 -10.80 -39.88 -20.61
C ALA A 177 -11.73 -39.26 -19.57
N TYR A 178 -12.64 -38.36 -19.96
CA TYR A 178 -13.64 -37.80 -19.07
C TYR A 178 -14.63 -38.86 -18.57
N LEU A 179 -15.18 -39.68 -19.48
CA LEU A 179 -16.12 -40.74 -19.13
C LEU A 179 -15.45 -41.81 -18.24
N CYS A 180 -14.25 -42.29 -18.62
CA CYS A 180 -13.48 -43.25 -17.81
C CYS A 180 -13.17 -42.70 -16.41
N GLY A 181 -12.84 -41.41 -16.29
CA GLY A 181 -12.59 -40.77 -15.00
C GLY A 181 -13.84 -40.73 -14.13
N LEU A 182 -14.99 -40.37 -14.69
CA LEU A 182 -16.28 -40.40 -13.97
C LEU A 182 -16.68 -41.81 -13.55
N GLU A 183 -16.50 -42.80 -14.42
CA GLU A 183 -16.77 -44.21 -14.13
C GLU A 183 -15.89 -44.71 -12.99
N THR A 184 -14.58 -44.47 -13.06
CA THR A 184 -13.63 -44.80 -11.99
C THR A 184 -14.05 -44.18 -10.65
N ARG A 185 -14.49 -42.92 -10.68
CA ARG A 185 -14.97 -42.22 -9.47
C ARG A 185 -16.24 -42.85 -8.89
N LEU A 186 -17.18 -43.20 -9.75
CA LEU A 186 -18.43 -43.85 -9.37
C LEU A 186 -18.18 -45.25 -8.79
N GLU A 187 -17.28 -46.02 -9.38
CA GLU A 187 -16.84 -47.34 -8.88
C GLU A 187 -16.19 -47.24 -7.50
N GLN A 188 -15.50 -46.13 -7.21
CA GLN A 188 -14.94 -45.82 -5.90
C GLN A 188 -15.99 -45.34 -4.87
N GLY A 189 -17.26 -45.23 -5.28
CA GLY A 189 -18.36 -44.78 -4.42
C GLY A 189 -18.36 -43.27 -4.12
N ALA A 190 -17.57 -42.49 -4.85
CA ALA A 190 -17.52 -41.04 -4.68
C ALA A 190 -18.60 -40.33 -5.52
N SER A 191 -19.10 -39.19 -5.05
CA SER A 191 -20.11 -38.42 -5.77
C SER A 191 -19.54 -37.82 -7.07
N LEU A 192 -20.34 -37.89 -8.14
CA LEU A 192 -20.07 -37.21 -9.42
C LEU A 192 -20.55 -35.75 -9.41
N ASP A 193 -21.27 -35.34 -8.36
CA ASP A 193 -21.73 -33.98 -8.19
C ASP A 193 -20.53 -33.03 -8.19
N HIS A 194 -20.72 -31.88 -8.84
CA HIS A 194 -19.74 -30.80 -8.95
C HIS A 194 -18.46 -31.10 -9.77
N VAL A 195 -18.26 -32.33 -10.28
CA VAL A 195 -17.15 -32.61 -11.22
C VAL A 195 -17.49 -32.02 -12.59
N ALA A 196 -16.81 -30.92 -12.94
CA ALA A 196 -17.01 -30.19 -14.17
C ALA A 196 -15.79 -30.25 -15.07
N SER A 197 -16.02 -30.34 -16.39
CA SER A 197 -14.95 -30.25 -17.37
C SER A 197 -15.41 -29.48 -18.61
N VAL A 198 -14.46 -28.80 -19.26
CA VAL A 198 -14.62 -28.19 -20.58
C VAL A 198 -13.51 -28.68 -21.50
N ALA A 199 -13.83 -28.87 -22.78
CA ALA A 199 -12.89 -29.28 -23.82
C ALA A 199 -12.55 -28.10 -24.74
N SER A 200 -11.46 -27.39 -24.45
CA SER A 200 -11.02 -26.21 -25.20
C SER A 200 -10.47 -26.56 -26.58
N PHE A 201 -11.36 -26.54 -27.58
CA PHE A 201 -11.11 -26.79 -28.99
C PHE A 201 -10.72 -25.51 -29.71
N PHE A 202 -9.53 -25.50 -30.31
CA PHE A 202 -8.92 -24.30 -30.90
C PHE A 202 -9.41 -24.07 -32.33
N VAL A 203 -9.87 -22.84 -32.60
CA VAL A 203 -10.51 -22.48 -33.88
C VAL A 203 -9.55 -21.72 -34.80
N SER A 204 -9.27 -20.44 -34.53
CA SER A 204 -8.60 -19.56 -35.50
C SER A 204 -7.21 -20.03 -35.94
N ARG A 205 -6.52 -20.82 -35.12
CA ARG A 205 -5.18 -21.36 -35.45
C ARG A 205 -5.24 -22.38 -36.59
N VAL A 206 -6.35 -23.10 -36.71
CA VAL A 206 -6.58 -24.07 -37.79
C VAL A 206 -6.71 -23.33 -39.11
N ASP A 207 -7.60 -22.34 -39.19
CA ASP A 207 -7.75 -21.52 -40.42
C ASP A 207 -6.45 -20.77 -40.74
N THR A 208 -5.75 -20.20 -39.75
CA THR A 208 -4.47 -19.52 -40.03
C THR A 208 -3.44 -20.45 -40.70
N ALA A 209 -3.38 -21.72 -40.31
CA ALA A 209 -2.44 -22.68 -40.87
C ALA A 209 -2.92 -23.24 -42.22
N ILE A 210 -4.21 -23.57 -42.35
CA ILE A 210 -4.78 -24.14 -43.57
C ILE A 210 -4.91 -23.08 -44.66
N ASP A 211 -5.35 -21.87 -44.35
CA ASP A 211 -5.46 -20.77 -45.31
C ASP A 211 -4.09 -20.44 -45.90
N ALA A 212 -3.01 -20.46 -45.10
CA ALA A 212 -1.66 -20.25 -45.62
C ALA A 212 -1.24 -21.30 -46.67
N LEU A 213 -1.68 -22.56 -46.50
CA LEU A 213 -1.44 -23.63 -47.47
C LEU A 213 -2.34 -23.49 -48.71
N LEU A 214 -3.62 -23.15 -48.50
CA LEU A 214 -4.59 -22.91 -49.59
C LEU A 214 -4.16 -21.72 -50.45
N GLU A 215 -3.75 -20.61 -49.84
CA GLU A 215 -3.23 -19.43 -50.54
C GLU A 215 -1.98 -19.75 -51.38
N ASP A 216 -1.12 -20.67 -50.93
CA ASP A 216 0.02 -21.13 -51.71
C ASP A 216 -0.43 -21.96 -52.94
N VAL A 217 -1.46 -22.80 -52.79
CA VAL A 217 -2.08 -23.52 -53.92
C VAL A 217 -2.72 -22.56 -54.91
N VAL A 218 -3.48 -21.56 -54.42
CA VAL A 218 -4.10 -20.52 -55.26
C VAL A 218 -3.04 -19.74 -56.03
N ARG A 219 -1.96 -19.33 -55.35
CA ARG A 219 -0.85 -18.56 -55.95
C ARG A 219 -0.08 -19.34 -57.00
N LYS A 220 0.11 -20.66 -56.81
CA LYS A 220 0.75 -21.55 -57.78
C LYS A 220 -0.11 -21.77 -59.03
N GLY A 221 -1.43 -21.54 -58.94
CA GLY A 221 -2.37 -21.74 -60.04
C GLY A 221 -2.60 -23.21 -60.38
N GLY A 222 -3.36 -23.47 -61.45
CA GLY A 222 -3.66 -24.83 -61.93
C GLY A 222 -5.05 -25.35 -61.53
N PRO A 223 -5.35 -26.63 -61.81
CA PRO A 223 -6.70 -27.19 -61.70
C PRO A 223 -7.31 -27.15 -60.28
N SER A 224 -6.46 -27.08 -59.26
CA SER A 224 -6.86 -27.06 -57.85
C SER A 224 -7.04 -25.65 -57.27
N ALA A 225 -6.67 -24.58 -58.01
CA ALA A 225 -6.66 -23.21 -57.48
C ALA A 225 -8.06 -22.70 -57.12
N GLU A 226 -9.05 -22.87 -58.00
CA GLU A 226 -10.43 -22.44 -57.73
C GLU A 226 -11.04 -23.20 -56.54
N ARG A 227 -10.74 -24.50 -56.43
CA ARG A 227 -11.17 -25.31 -55.28
C ARG A 227 -10.50 -24.87 -53.98
N ALA A 228 -9.22 -24.52 -54.02
CA ALA A 228 -8.49 -24.05 -52.85
C ALA A 228 -9.01 -22.67 -52.37
N ASP A 229 -9.30 -21.75 -53.30
CA ASP A 229 -9.87 -20.43 -53.00
C ASP A 229 -11.23 -20.55 -52.29
N ALA A 230 -12.09 -21.46 -52.76
CA ALA A 230 -13.40 -21.72 -52.15
C ALA A 230 -13.34 -22.29 -50.72
N LEU A 231 -12.18 -22.81 -50.28
CA LEU A 231 -11.99 -23.41 -48.95
C LEU A 231 -11.41 -22.44 -47.91
N LEU A 232 -10.99 -21.24 -48.31
CA LEU A 232 -10.43 -20.24 -47.41
C LEU A 232 -11.42 -19.88 -46.28
N GLY A 233 -10.92 -19.94 -45.04
CA GLY A 233 -11.67 -19.62 -43.82
C GLY A 233 -12.78 -20.61 -43.47
N LYS A 234 -12.80 -21.81 -44.06
CA LYS A 234 -13.86 -22.82 -43.82
C LYS A 234 -13.45 -23.93 -42.87
N ALA A 235 -12.17 -24.27 -42.80
CA ALA A 235 -11.71 -25.49 -42.14
C ALA A 235 -11.93 -25.48 -40.62
N ALA A 236 -11.68 -24.36 -39.94
CA ALA A 236 -11.82 -24.28 -38.49
C ALA A 236 -13.28 -24.39 -38.03
N ILE A 237 -14.20 -23.68 -38.69
CA ILE A 237 -15.64 -23.77 -38.40
C ILE A 237 -16.16 -25.17 -38.73
N ALA A 238 -15.78 -25.73 -39.89
CA ALA A 238 -16.17 -27.08 -40.27
C ALA A 238 -15.70 -28.12 -39.24
N SER A 239 -14.43 -28.03 -38.80
CA SER A 239 -13.88 -28.89 -37.75
C SER A 239 -14.62 -28.74 -36.42
N ALA A 240 -14.89 -27.51 -35.97
CA ALA A 240 -15.63 -27.27 -34.72
C ALA A 240 -17.09 -27.78 -34.78
N LYS A 241 -17.78 -27.64 -35.92
CA LYS A 241 -19.12 -28.21 -36.14
C LYS A 241 -19.12 -29.74 -36.02
N LEU A 242 -18.13 -30.40 -36.63
CA LEU A 242 -17.99 -31.86 -36.51
C LEU A 242 -17.58 -32.29 -35.09
N ALA A 243 -16.76 -31.51 -34.40
CA ALA A 243 -16.43 -31.74 -32.99
C ALA A 243 -17.68 -31.65 -32.10
N TYR A 244 -18.56 -30.69 -32.37
CA TYR A 244 -19.85 -30.57 -31.69
C TYR A 244 -20.77 -31.76 -31.99
N ALA A 245 -20.82 -32.24 -33.24
CA ALA A 245 -21.58 -33.43 -33.61
C ALA A 245 -21.06 -34.70 -32.88
N GLN A 246 -19.73 -34.86 -32.73
CA GLN A 246 -19.13 -35.93 -31.93
C GLN A 246 -19.54 -35.81 -30.45
N PHE A 247 -19.46 -34.61 -29.88
CA PHE A 247 -19.90 -34.34 -28.51
C PHE A 247 -21.36 -34.78 -28.31
N LYS A 248 -22.28 -34.37 -29.19
CA LYS A 248 -23.68 -34.78 -29.11
C LYS A 248 -23.84 -36.28 -29.15
N ALA A 249 -23.17 -36.97 -30.08
CA ALA A 249 -23.25 -38.41 -30.23
C ALA A 249 -22.75 -39.17 -28.98
N VAL A 250 -21.66 -38.72 -28.36
CA VAL A 250 -21.09 -39.34 -27.15
C VAL A 250 -21.99 -39.10 -25.93
N PHE A 251 -22.42 -37.86 -25.71
CA PHE A 251 -23.15 -37.48 -24.50
C PHE A 251 -24.68 -37.70 -24.58
N SER A 252 -25.21 -38.09 -25.74
CA SER A 252 -26.57 -38.65 -25.86
C SER A 252 -26.60 -40.18 -25.78
N GLY A 253 -25.45 -40.83 -25.57
CA GLY A 253 -25.34 -42.28 -25.52
C GLY A 253 -25.70 -42.87 -24.15
N HIS A 254 -26.11 -44.15 -24.14
CA HIS A 254 -26.50 -44.87 -22.93
C HIS A 254 -25.44 -44.84 -21.81
N ARG A 255 -24.15 -44.87 -22.17
CA ARG A 255 -23.02 -44.78 -21.24
C ARG A 255 -23.09 -43.51 -20.38
N PHE A 256 -23.34 -42.35 -21.00
CA PHE A 256 -23.44 -41.10 -20.27
C PHE A 256 -24.76 -40.95 -19.52
N GLU A 257 -25.88 -41.46 -20.06
CA GLU A 257 -27.18 -41.43 -19.36
C GLU A 257 -27.10 -42.05 -17.96
N ILE A 258 -26.39 -43.18 -17.82
CA ILE A 258 -26.15 -43.83 -16.51
C ILE A 258 -25.41 -42.90 -15.55
N LEU A 259 -24.35 -42.25 -16.02
CA LEU A 259 -23.55 -41.32 -15.23
C LEU A 259 -24.35 -40.06 -14.86
N ALA A 260 -25.14 -39.53 -15.79
CA ALA A 260 -25.98 -38.35 -15.60
C ALA A 260 -27.06 -38.57 -14.52
N GLN A 261 -27.66 -39.76 -14.49
CA GLN A 261 -28.59 -40.16 -13.41
C GLN A 261 -27.93 -40.20 -12.03
N ARG A 262 -26.59 -40.27 -11.97
CA ARG A 262 -25.77 -40.23 -10.75
C ARG A 262 -25.13 -38.87 -10.49
N GLY A 263 -25.56 -37.82 -11.19
CA GLY A 263 -25.11 -36.43 -10.97
C GLY A 263 -23.98 -35.97 -11.88
N ALA A 264 -23.54 -36.78 -12.85
CA ALA A 264 -22.51 -36.36 -13.81
C ALA A 264 -22.97 -35.20 -14.70
N ARG A 265 -22.01 -34.35 -15.08
CA ARG A 265 -22.22 -33.18 -15.94
C ARG A 265 -21.70 -33.46 -17.35
N LEU A 266 -22.18 -32.69 -18.32
CA LEU A 266 -21.60 -32.70 -19.67
C LEU A 266 -20.19 -32.10 -19.63
N GLN A 267 -19.22 -32.72 -20.32
CA GLN A 267 -17.98 -32.03 -20.67
C GLN A 267 -18.27 -31.13 -21.87
N ARG A 268 -18.54 -29.84 -21.60
CA ARG A 268 -18.94 -28.90 -22.65
C ARG A 268 -17.78 -28.61 -23.60
N PRO A 269 -18.01 -28.62 -24.94
CA PRO A 269 -17.05 -28.05 -25.88
C PRO A 269 -16.85 -26.57 -25.56
N LEU A 270 -15.58 -26.15 -25.54
CA LEU A 270 -15.19 -24.75 -25.34
C LEU A 270 -14.43 -24.28 -26.58
N TRP A 271 -14.97 -23.29 -27.28
CA TRP A 271 -14.30 -22.70 -28.45
C TRP A 271 -13.22 -21.73 -27.99
N ALA A 272 -11.97 -22.07 -28.26
CA ALA A 272 -10.80 -21.28 -27.89
C ALA A 272 -10.10 -20.69 -29.11
N SER A 273 -9.35 -19.61 -28.90
CA SER A 273 -8.71 -18.87 -29.99
C SER A 273 -9.73 -18.44 -31.05
N THR A 274 -10.80 -17.77 -30.64
CA THR A 274 -11.94 -17.33 -31.48
C THR A 274 -11.85 -15.86 -31.91
N SER A 275 -10.66 -15.25 -31.80
CA SER A 275 -10.39 -13.94 -32.42
C SER A 275 -10.02 -14.13 -33.89
N THR A 276 -10.70 -13.41 -34.77
CA THR A 276 -10.39 -13.37 -36.20
C THR A 276 -8.96 -12.89 -36.45
N LYS A 277 -8.23 -13.59 -37.31
CA LYS A 277 -6.81 -13.30 -37.65
C LYS A 277 -6.65 -12.69 -39.03
N ASN A 278 -7.57 -13.02 -39.94
CA ASN A 278 -7.58 -12.51 -41.30
C ASN A 278 -8.55 -11.32 -41.38
N PRO A 279 -8.09 -10.11 -41.75
CA PRO A 279 -8.96 -8.93 -41.87
C PRO A 279 -10.02 -9.06 -42.99
N ALA A 280 -9.91 -10.06 -43.87
CA ALA A 280 -10.94 -10.35 -44.86
C ALA A 280 -12.20 -11.00 -44.25
N TYR A 281 -12.12 -11.51 -43.02
CA TYR A 281 -13.25 -12.10 -42.31
C TYR A 281 -13.78 -11.10 -41.27
N PRO A 282 -15.08 -11.13 -40.94
CA PRO A 282 -15.64 -10.35 -39.83
C PRO A 282 -14.87 -10.60 -38.53
N ASP A 283 -14.69 -9.59 -37.69
CA ASP A 283 -14.05 -9.71 -36.38
C ASP A 283 -14.86 -10.56 -35.37
N THR A 284 -16.15 -10.77 -35.63
CA THR A 284 -17.04 -11.72 -34.94
C THR A 284 -17.15 -13.10 -35.60
N TYR A 285 -16.43 -13.35 -36.70
CA TYR A 285 -16.63 -14.52 -37.59
C TYR A 285 -16.77 -15.85 -36.87
N TYR A 286 -15.84 -16.17 -35.97
CA TYR A 286 -15.89 -17.44 -35.23
C TYR A 286 -16.96 -17.47 -34.15
N VAL A 287 -17.29 -16.32 -33.55
CA VAL A 287 -18.31 -16.27 -32.49
C VAL A 287 -19.68 -16.53 -33.11
N ASP A 288 -20.01 -15.83 -34.18
CA ASP A 288 -21.32 -15.93 -34.86
C ASP A 288 -21.58 -17.36 -35.39
N ASN A 289 -20.54 -18.02 -35.89
CA ASN A 289 -20.66 -19.33 -36.56
C ASN A 289 -20.52 -20.54 -35.65
N LEU A 290 -20.31 -20.35 -34.33
CA LEU A 290 -20.08 -21.43 -33.37
C LEU A 290 -21.04 -21.39 -32.17
N VAL A 291 -22.19 -20.74 -32.30
CA VAL A 291 -23.21 -20.71 -31.25
C VAL A 291 -24.03 -22.01 -31.28
N GLY A 292 -24.19 -22.63 -30.11
CA GLY A 292 -25.07 -23.78 -29.90
C GLY A 292 -25.14 -24.22 -28.44
N PRO A 293 -26.14 -25.05 -28.09
CA PRO A 293 -26.43 -25.37 -26.70
C PRO A 293 -25.33 -26.19 -26.05
N ASP A 294 -25.16 -26.00 -24.74
CA ASP A 294 -24.18 -26.70 -23.90
C ASP A 294 -22.73 -26.54 -24.37
N THR A 295 -22.40 -25.34 -24.85
CA THR A 295 -21.03 -24.95 -25.23
C THR A 295 -20.55 -23.75 -24.44
N VAL A 296 -19.25 -23.50 -24.52
CA VAL A 296 -18.60 -22.29 -24.01
C VAL A 296 -17.79 -21.66 -25.15
N ASN A 297 -17.66 -20.34 -25.18
CA ASN A 297 -16.72 -19.65 -26.04
C ASN A 297 -15.85 -18.72 -25.19
N THR A 298 -14.53 -18.85 -25.24
CA THR A 298 -13.61 -17.97 -24.49
C THR A 298 -13.05 -16.90 -25.41
N LEU A 299 -13.38 -15.64 -25.12
CA LEU A 299 -13.15 -14.50 -25.99
C LEU A 299 -12.07 -13.58 -25.38
N PRO A 300 -11.09 -13.12 -26.16
CA PRO A 300 -10.25 -12.00 -25.73
C PRO A 300 -11.10 -10.71 -25.66
N PRO A 301 -10.67 -9.69 -24.88
CA PRO A 301 -11.48 -8.49 -24.63
C PRO A 301 -12.02 -7.81 -25.90
N HIS A 302 -11.17 -7.61 -26.91
CA HIS A 302 -11.56 -6.97 -28.17
C HIS A 302 -12.63 -7.75 -28.95
N THR A 303 -12.62 -9.08 -28.90
CA THR A 303 -13.64 -9.90 -29.59
C THR A 303 -14.95 -9.89 -28.81
N LEU A 304 -14.90 -9.86 -27.48
CA LEU A 304 -16.10 -9.66 -26.65
C LEU A 304 -16.73 -8.29 -26.94
N GLU A 305 -15.92 -7.24 -27.05
CA GLU A 305 -16.38 -5.89 -27.39
C GLU A 305 -17.00 -5.82 -28.79
N ALA A 306 -16.37 -6.41 -29.81
CA ALA A 306 -16.94 -6.48 -31.16
C ALA A 306 -18.27 -7.25 -31.17
N PHE A 307 -18.34 -8.38 -30.46
CA PHE A 307 -19.56 -9.18 -30.38
C PHE A 307 -20.70 -8.45 -29.65
N LEU A 308 -20.39 -7.70 -28.59
CA LEU A 308 -21.37 -6.84 -27.90
C LEU A 308 -21.93 -5.74 -28.80
N ASP A 309 -21.09 -5.18 -29.68
CA ASP A 309 -21.46 -4.09 -30.59
C ASP A 309 -22.31 -4.57 -31.77
N HIS A 310 -21.87 -5.60 -32.48
CA HIS A 310 -22.49 -6.02 -33.76
C HIS A 310 -22.49 -7.54 -34.01
N GLY A 311 -22.31 -8.36 -32.97
CA GLY A 311 -22.36 -9.82 -33.08
C GLY A 311 -23.74 -10.37 -33.43
N VAL A 312 -23.78 -11.54 -34.06
CA VAL A 312 -25.02 -12.24 -34.44
C VAL A 312 -25.09 -13.57 -33.70
N ALA A 313 -26.21 -13.79 -32.99
CA ALA A 313 -26.39 -14.95 -32.12
C ALA A 313 -27.53 -15.85 -32.62
N ASP A 314 -27.16 -16.87 -33.40
CA ASP A 314 -28.08 -17.89 -33.95
C ASP A 314 -27.50 -19.29 -33.81
N LEU A 315 -28.35 -20.32 -33.75
CA LEU A 315 -27.91 -21.72 -33.67
C LEU A 315 -27.22 -22.15 -34.96
N THR A 316 -25.88 -22.12 -34.99
CA THR A 316 -25.08 -22.34 -36.20
C THR A 316 -24.32 -23.67 -36.18
N LEU A 317 -24.03 -24.24 -35.00
CA LEU A 317 -23.21 -25.46 -34.87
C LEU A 317 -23.79 -26.71 -35.55
N GLU A 318 -25.12 -26.84 -35.60
CA GLU A 318 -25.79 -28.00 -36.21
C GLU A 318 -26.19 -27.78 -37.68
N GLN A 319 -25.98 -26.57 -38.20
CA GLN A 319 -26.33 -26.25 -39.59
C GLN A 319 -25.28 -26.83 -40.55
N ASP A 320 -25.75 -27.40 -41.66
CA ASP A 320 -24.94 -27.83 -42.81
C ASP A 320 -23.77 -28.77 -42.46
N LEU A 321 -23.98 -29.73 -41.54
CA LEU A 321 -22.94 -30.69 -41.14
C LEU A 321 -22.37 -31.52 -42.32
N SER A 322 -23.18 -31.83 -43.32
CA SER A 322 -22.73 -32.51 -44.54
C SER A 322 -21.78 -31.63 -45.37
N VAL A 323 -22.03 -30.32 -45.41
CA VAL A 323 -21.15 -29.35 -46.07
C VAL A 323 -19.86 -29.20 -45.29
N ALA A 324 -19.92 -29.13 -43.95
CA ALA A 324 -18.72 -29.09 -43.10
C ALA A 324 -17.82 -30.32 -43.34
N ARG A 325 -18.41 -31.54 -43.40
CA ARG A 325 -17.66 -32.75 -43.75
C ARG A 325 -17.04 -32.65 -45.15
N ALA A 326 -17.84 -32.27 -46.15
CA ALA A 326 -17.36 -32.15 -47.53
C ALA A 326 -16.23 -31.11 -47.69
N GLN A 327 -16.26 -30.02 -46.91
CA GLN A 327 -15.20 -29.02 -46.89
C GLN A 327 -13.87 -29.58 -46.36
N LEU A 328 -13.92 -30.39 -45.31
CA LEU A 328 -12.71 -31.03 -44.78
C LEU A 328 -12.19 -32.11 -45.73
N ASP A 329 -13.06 -32.95 -46.27
CA ASP A 329 -12.69 -34.01 -47.24
C ASP A 329 -12.08 -33.38 -48.51
N ALA A 330 -12.55 -32.20 -48.92
CA ALA A 330 -12.03 -31.47 -50.08
C ALA A 330 -10.60 -30.93 -49.90
N LEU A 331 -10.09 -30.82 -48.66
CA LEU A 331 -8.69 -30.44 -48.41
C LEU A 331 -7.72 -31.48 -48.97
N GLU A 332 -8.05 -32.77 -48.86
CA GLU A 332 -7.22 -33.85 -49.42
C GLU A 332 -7.14 -33.75 -50.96
N ALA A 333 -8.23 -33.33 -51.61
CA ALA A 333 -8.28 -33.14 -53.05
C ALA A 333 -7.39 -31.99 -53.56
N VAL A 334 -6.88 -31.15 -52.65
CA VAL A 334 -5.86 -30.12 -52.93
C VAL A 334 -4.51 -30.43 -52.25
N ASN A 335 -4.31 -31.68 -51.83
CA ASN A 335 -3.11 -32.21 -51.15
C ASN A 335 -2.81 -31.55 -49.80
N ILE A 336 -3.84 -31.17 -49.04
CA ILE A 336 -3.69 -30.64 -47.68
C ILE A 336 -4.29 -31.66 -46.70
N SER A 337 -3.46 -32.21 -45.81
CA SER A 337 -3.88 -33.10 -44.73
C SER A 337 -4.22 -32.29 -43.48
N ILE A 338 -5.48 -32.32 -43.05
CA ILE A 338 -5.88 -31.68 -41.78
C ILE A 338 -5.27 -32.39 -40.57
N GLU A 339 -5.02 -33.71 -40.65
CA GLU A 339 -4.35 -34.47 -39.61
C GLU A 339 -2.92 -33.96 -39.40
N ASP A 340 -2.14 -33.83 -40.48
CA ASP A 340 -0.75 -33.33 -40.40
C ASP A 340 -0.70 -31.91 -39.83
N VAL A 341 -1.63 -31.04 -40.26
CA VAL A 341 -1.74 -29.66 -39.77
C VAL A 341 -2.10 -29.62 -38.29
N THR A 342 -3.08 -30.41 -37.85
CA THR A 342 -3.52 -30.42 -36.45
C THR A 342 -2.47 -31.04 -35.52
N ASP A 343 -1.74 -32.07 -35.96
CA ASP A 343 -0.57 -32.63 -35.26
C ASP A 343 0.57 -31.61 -35.12
N GLN A 344 0.83 -30.84 -36.18
CA GLN A 344 1.79 -29.74 -36.13
C GLN A 344 1.33 -28.66 -35.14
N LEU A 345 0.05 -28.26 -35.17
CA LEU A 345 -0.51 -27.25 -34.28
C LEU A 345 -0.48 -27.68 -32.80
N GLU A 346 -0.70 -28.97 -32.48
CA GLU A 346 -0.55 -29.51 -31.12
C GLU A 346 0.90 -29.30 -30.62
N ARG A 347 1.90 -29.78 -31.39
CA ARG A 347 3.34 -29.65 -31.05
C ARG A 347 3.78 -28.20 -30.93
N GLU A 348 3.37 -27.36 -31.88
CA GLU A 348 3.66 -25.93 -31.85
C GLU A 348 2.96 -25.22 -30.70
N GLY A 349 1.73 -25.63 -30.36
CA GLY A 349 0.94 -25.07 -29.28
C GLY A 349 1.63 -25.25 -27.92
N VAL A 350 2.06 -26.47 -27.62
CA VAL A 350 2.84 -26.78 -26.40
C VAL A 350 4.15 -25.99 -26.39
N THR A 351 4.86 -25.97 -27.51
CA THR A 351 6.13 -25.23 -27.65
C THR A 351 5.95 -23.73 -27.40
N LYS A 352 4.95 -23.10 -28.02
CA LYS A 352 4.65 -21.67 -27.87
C LYS A 352 4.31 -21.32 -26.42
N PHE A 353 3.53 -22.16 -25.72
CA PHE A 353 3.21 -21.94 -24.30
C PHE A 353 4.43 -22.12 -23.39
N ALA A 354 5.26 -23.13 -23.63
CA ALA A 354 6.52 -23.31 -22.89
C ALA A 354 7.50 -22.15 -23.13
N GLN A 355 7.54 -21.60 -24.35
CA GLN A 355 8.33 -20.41 -24.68
C GLN A 355 7.81 -19.15 -23.97
N SER A 356 6.50 -18.87 -24.00
CA SER A 356 5.89 -17.77 -23.24
C SER A 356 6.16 -17.87 -21.74
N TYR A 357 6.02 -19.07 -21.17
CA TYR A 357 6.36 -19.31 -19.76
C TYR A 357 7.85 -19.02 -19.47
N THR A 358 8.75 -19.44 -20.37
CA THR A 358 10.19 -19.16 -20.23
C THR A 358 10.50 -17.66 -20.32
N SER A 359 9.84 -16.95 -21.24
CA SER A 359 9.99 -15.51 -21.42
C SER A 359 9.47 -14.74 -20.22
N LEU A 360 8.29 -15.10 -19.70
CA LEU A 360 7.73 -14.60 -18.45
C LEU A 360 8.72 -14.74 -17.28
N LEU A 361 9.28 -15.93 -17.07
CA LEU A 361 10.26 -16.14 -16.00
C LEU A 361 11.53 -15.31 -16.21
N LYS A 362 12.00 -15.14 -17.45
CA LYS A 362 13.14 -14.26 -17.76
C LYS A 362 12.85 -12.81 -17.39
N THR A 363 11.66 -12.33 -17.72
CA THR A 363 11.19 -10.97 -17.36
C THR A 363 11.13 -10.80 -15.86
N LEU A 364 10.53 -11.76 -15.14
CA LEU A 364 10.46 -11.76 -13.68
C LEU A 364 11.86 -11.76 -13.04
N ARG A 365 12.80 -12.58 -13.53
CA ARG A 365 14.20 -12.57 -13.04
C ARG A 365 14.85 -11.21 -13.22
N SER A 366 14.67 -10.57 -14.37
CA SER A 366 15.21 -9.23 -14.67
C SER A 366 14.63 -8.16 -13.73
N ARG A 367 13.30 -8.15 -13.56
CA ARG A 367 12.62 -7.23 -12.66
C ARG A 367 13.01 -7.47 -11.20
N ALA A 368 13.00 -8.72 -10.74
CA ALA A 368 13.41 -9.10 -9.39
C ALA A 368 14.87 -8.71 -9.10
N HIS A 369 15.78 -8.91 -10.07
CA HIS A 369 17.17 -8.46 -9.94
C HIS A 369 17.28 -6.93 -9.79
N THR A 370 16.43 -6.17 -10.49
CA THR A 370 16.39 -4.70 -10.36
C THR A 370 15.87 -4.27 -8.99
N LEU A 371 14.78 -4.88 -8.52
CA LEU A 371 14.16 -4.55 -7.23
C LEU A 371 15.06 -4.93 -6.04
N ARG A 372 15.84 -6.01 -6.15
CA ARG A 372 16.86 -6.36 -5.14
C ARG A 372 17.96 -5.30 -5.01
N LYS A 373 18.32 -4.61 -6.10
CA LYS A 373 19.34 -3.56 -6.05
C LYS A 373 18.91 -2.37 -5.21
N GLU A 374 17.61 -2.15 -5.02
CA GLU A 374 17.08 -1.05 -4.21
C GLU A 374 17.62 -1.10 -2.78
N LEU A 375 17.69 -2.30 -2.16
CA LEU A 375 18.25 -2.48 -0.82
C LEU A 375 19.78 -2.51 -0.78
N GLY A 376 20.45 -2.61 -1.93
CA GLY A 376 21.90 -2.57 -2.03
C GLY A 376 22.58 -3.54 -1.04
N PRO A 377 23.47 -3.06 -0.14
CA PRO A 377 24.15 -3.91 0.84
C PRO A 377 23.24 -4.40 1.98
N LEU A 378 22.06 -3.83 2.18
CA LEU A 378 21.12 -4.21 3.26
C LEU A 378 20.31 -5.48 2.93
N LEU A 379 20.35 -5.95 1.69
CA LEU A 379 19.50 -7.05 1.22
C LEU A 379 19.63 -8.33 2.08
N PRO A 380 20.83 -8.82 2.46
CA PRO A 380 20.95 -10.03 3.27
C PRO A 380 20.35 -9.86 4.66
N ASP A 381 20.66 -8.75 5.34
CA ASP A 381 20.13 -8.47 6.69
C ASP A 381 18.60 -8.33 6.70
N ALA A 382 18.04 -7.78 5.62
CA ALA A 382 16.60 -7.70 5.43
C ALA A 382 15.96 -9.09 5.27
N GLN A 383 16.64 -10.02 4.58
CA GLN A 383 16.17 -11.41 4.44
C GLN A 383 16.23 -12.14 5.78
N ASP A 384 17.35 -12.01 6.50
CA ASP A 384 17.52 -12.60 7.84
C ASP A 384 16.44 -12.10 8.80
N ALA A 385 16.15 -10.78 8.78
CA ALA A 385 15.09 -10.20 9.61
C ALA A 385 13.70 -10.74 9.23
N LEU A 386 13.40 -10.97 7.95
CA LEU A 386 12.12 -11.56 7.52
C LEU A 386 11.98 -13.02 7.99
N GLU A 387 13.06 -13.80 7.92
CA GLU A 387 13.10 -15.17 8.41
C GLU A 387 12.92 -15.22 9.94
N GLU A 388 13.56 -14.32 10.69
CA GLU A 388 13.36 -14.16 12.14
C GLU A 388 11.89 -13.89 12.49
N LEU A 389 11.25 -12.94 11.79
CA LEU A 389 9.83 -12.62 12.03
C LEU A 389 8.89 -13.81 11.76
N GLU A 390 9.21 -14.63 10.76
CA GLU A 390 8.45 -15.84 10.42
C GLU A 390 8.65 -16.91 11.51
N GLN A 391 9.90 -17.19 11.88
CA GLN A 391 10.24 -18.20 12.90
C GLN A 391 9.67 -17.86 14.28
N GLU A 392 9.64 -16.58 14.64
CA GLU A 392 9.08 -16.11 15.91
C GLU A 392 7.56 -15.90 15.88
N GLU A 393 6.90 -16.21 14.76
CA GLU A 393 5.46 -16.00 14.54
C GLU A 393 5.00 -14.56 14.89
N VAL A 394 5.82 -13.54 14.60
CA VAL A 394 5.60 -12.17 15.09
C VAL A 394 4.26 -11.60 14.63
N GLY A 395 3.85 -11.89 13.39
CA GLY A 395 2.53 -11.51 12.88
C GLY A 395 1.40 -12.04 13.77
N ARG A 396 1.39 -13.35 14.02
CA ARG A 396 0.38 -13.98 14.87
C ARG A 396 0.40 -13.43 16.30
N ARG A 397 1.59 -13.31 16.90
CA ARG A 397 1.78 -12.84 18.28
C ARG A 397 1.37 -11.37 18.46
N LEU A 398 1.64 -10.52 17.47
CA LEU A 398 1.19 -9.12 17.46
C LEU A 398 -0.34 -9.03 17.57
N TRP A 399 -1.05 -9.78 16.73
CA TRP A 399 -2.52 -9.81 16.74
C TRP A 399 -3.12 -10.49 17.98
N GLN A 400 -2.37 -11.35 18.67
CA GLN A 400 -2.75 -11.91 19.97
C GLN A 400 -2.48 -10.98 21.14
N GLY A 401 -1.83 -9.83 20.88
CA GLY A 401 -1.44 -8.89 21.92
C GLY A 401 -0.35 -9.43 22.84
N ASP A 402 0.61 -10.20 22.33
CA ASP A 402 1.70 -10.75 23.13
C ASP A 402 2.74 -9.66 23.50
N PRO A 403 2.83 -9.26 24.78
CA PRO A 403 3.81 -8.25 25.22
C PRO A 403 5.25 -8.77 25.17
N GLY A 404 5.46 -10.09 25.08
CA GLY A 404 6.77 -10.73 24.98
C GLY A 404 7.57 -10.31 23.74
N LEU A 405 6.91 -9.69 22.74
CA LEU A 405 7.57 -9.08 21.59
C LEU A 405 8.43 -7.86 21.98
N TRP A 406 8.11 -7.14 23.05
CA TRP A 406 8.83 -5.92 23.41
C TRP A 406 9.44 -5.92 24.82
N THR A 407 8.96 -6.78 25.72
CA THR A 407 9.46 -6.80 27.09
C THR A 407 9.33 -8.19 27.73
N GLN A 408 10.30 -8.52 28.57
CA GLN A 408 10.24 -9.69 29.46
C GLN A 408 9.74 -9.32 30.87
N LYS A 409 9.51 -8.02 31.14
CA LYS A 409 9.05 -7.54 32.45
C LYS A 409 7.54 -7.66 32.57
N SER A 410 7.07 -8.52 33.48
CA SER A 410 5.64 -8.74 33.74
C SER A 410 4.89 -7.46 34.16
N THR A 411 5.57 -6.51 34.79
CA THR A 411 4.98 -5.23 35.25
C THR A 411 4.54 -4.32 34.11
N VAL A 412 5.15 -4.44 32.92
CA VAL A 412 4.84 -3.62 31.72
C VAL A 412 3.91 -4.37 30.74
N ALA A 413 3.77 -5.69 30.92
CA ALA A 413 2.98 -6.54 30.04
C ALA A 413 1.50 -6.15 29.95
N ARG A 414 0.89 -5.72 31.07
CA ARG A 414 -0.49 -5.25 31.09
C ARG A 414 -0.66 -3.96 30.28
N GLU A 415 0.22 -2.99 30.50
CA GLU A 415 0.18 -1.71 29.79
C GLU A 415 0.28 -1.90 28.28
N ILE A 416 1.16 -2.79 27.80
CA ILE A 416 1.27 -3.08 26.36
C ILE A 416 -0.03 -3.65 25.78
N ARG A 417 -0.67 -4.61 26.47
CA ARG A 417 -1.94 -5.18 26.01
C ARG A 417 -3.03 -4.12 25.90
N GLU A 418 -3.06 -3.20 26.85
CA GLU A 418 -3.94 -2.03 26.88
C GLU A 418 -3.52 -0.94 25.87
N ARG A 419 -2.55 -1.18 24.96
CA ARG A 419 -2.10 -0.21 23.95
C ARG A 419 -2.22 -0.72 22.52
N LEU A 420 -2.81 -1.90 22.32
CA LEU A 420 -2.93 -2.57 21.02
C LEU A 420 -4.33 -2.47 20.38
N GLY A 421 -5.23 -1.64 20.93
CA GLY A 421 -6.58 -1.45 20.38
C GLY A 421 -6.60 -0.91 18.93
N TRP A 422 -5.50 -0.29 18.48
CA TRP A 422 -5.38 0.25 17.12
C TRP A 422 -5.42 -0.83 16.03
N LEU A 423 -5.11 -2.08 16.35
CA LEU A 423 -5.12 -3.19 15.37
C LEU A 423 -6.51 -3.44 14.77
N ILE A 424 -7.57 -3.24 15.55
CA ILE A 424 -8.97 -3.46 15.14
C ILE A 424 -9.74 -2.14 14.90
N LEU A 425 -9.11 -1.02 15.25
CA LEU A 425 -9.69 0.32 15.15
C LEU A 425 -10.27 0.68 13.78
N PRO A 426 -9.66 0.31 12.62
CA PRO A 426 -10.24 0.63 11.32
C PRO A 426 -11.66 0.04 11.15
N GLN A 427 -11.92 -1.13 11.73
CA GLN A 427 -13.22 -1.77 11.67
C GLN A 427 -14.19 -1.20 12.72
N GLU A 428 -13.73 -1.02 13.96
CA GLU A 428 -14.59 -0.56 15.07
C GLU A 428 -15.05 0.89 14.91
N ALA A 429 -14.19 1.76 14.36
CA ALA A 429 -14.50 3.18 14.20
C ALA A 429 -15.61 3.45 13.16
N ARG A 430 -16.01 2.45 12.35
CA ARG A 430 -17.11 2.57 11.38
C ARG A 430 -18.40 3.03 12.02
N ALA A 431 -18.71 2.55 13.21
CA ALA A 431 -19.94 2.88 13.93
C ALA A 431 -20.06 4.39 14.24
N GLN A 432 -18.94 5.13 14.19
CA GLN A 432 -18.93 6.57 14.49
C GLN A 432 -19.21 7.43 13.24
N ILE A 433 -19.03 6.90 12.02
CA ILE A 433 -19.02 7.71 10.79
C ILE A 433 -20.32 8.49 10.59
N GLU A 434 -21.47 7.85 10.75
CA GLU A 434 -22.77 8.51 10.59
C GLU A 434 -22.94 9.66 11.58
N GLY A 435 -22.54 9.44 12.84
CA GLY A 435 -22.59 10.46 13.88
C GLY A 435 -21.66 11.64 13.61
N LEU A 436 -20.46 11.39 13.07
CA LEU A 436 -19.51 12.44 12.68
C LEU A 436 -20.05 13.25 11.49
N ALA A 437 -20.64 12.60 10.49
CA ALA A 437 -21.23 13.26 9.33
C ALA A 437 -22.45 14.12 9.70
N ALA A 438 -23.30 13.61 10.59
CA ALA A 438 -24.41 14.36 11.16
C ALA A 438 -23.91 15.61 11.91
N PHE A 439 -22.87 15.47 12.74
CA PHE A 439 -22.27 16.58 13.46
C PHE A 439 -21.66 17.63 12.53
N ALA A 440 -20.93 17.22 11.48
CA ALA A 440 -20.39 18.17 10.50
C ALA A 440 -21.49 18.92 9.73
N THR A 441 -22.66 18.31 9.56
CA THR A 441 -23.84 18.95 8.95
C THR A 441 -24.52 19.92 9.92
N GLU A 442 -24.66 19.54 11.19
CA GLU A 442 -25.16 20.40 12.28
C GLU A 442 -24.33 21.69 12.37
N VAL A 443 -23.00 21.58 12.49
CA VAL A 443 -22.06 22.71 12.59
C VAL A 443 -22.19 23.67 11.39
N ARG A 444 -22.32 23.13 10.16
CA ARG A 444 -22.51 23.94 8.95
C ARG A 444 -23.87 24.65 8.93
N ASN A 445 -24.94 23.95 9.30
CA ASN A 445 -26.30 24.51 9.33
C ASN A 445 -26.44 25.65 10.34
N GLU A 446 -25.66 25.61 11.43
CA GLU A 446 -25.60 26.69 12.42
C GLU A 446 -24.71 27.86 12.00
N GLY A 447 -24.15 27.83 10.79
CA GLY A 447 -23.44 28.95 10.19
C GLY A 447 -21.99 29.11 10.65
N LEU A 448 -21.41 28.05 11.25
CA LEU A 448 -19.97 27.95 11.48
C LEU A 448 -19.29 27.61 10.15
N THR A 449 -18.23 28.34 9.81
CA THR A 449 -17.53 28.22 8.53
C THR A 449 -16.05 27.88 8.71
N ARG A 450 -15.54 27.94 9.95
CA ARG A 450 -14.15 27.72 10.28
C ARG A 450 -13.99 26.74 11.42
N VAL A 451 -12.92 25.95 11.40
CA VAL A 451 -12.46 25.10 12.49
C VAL A 451 -11.02 25.45 12.86
N VAL A 452 -10.75 25.52 14.16
CA VAL A 452 -9.40 25.59 14.72
C VAL A 452 -9.19 24.41 15.65
N LEU A 453 -8.27 23.52 15.30
CA LEU A 453 -7.85 22.43 16.18
C LEU A 453 -6.74 22.91 17.11
N LEU A 454 -6.98 22.80 18.41
CA LEU A 454 -6.05 23.07 19.51
C LEU A 454 -5.55 21.72 20.03
N GLY A 455 -4.34 21.32 19.65
CA GLY A 455 -3.82 19.99 19.96
C GLY A 455 -2.31 19.91 19.78
N MET A 456 -1.69 18.84 20.29
CA MET A 456 -0.25 18.61 20.16
C MET A 456 0.03 17.16 19.74
N GLY A 457 1.05 16.98 18.92
CA GLY A 457 1.55 15.66 18.53
C GLY A 457 0.48 14.78 17.90
N GLY A 458 0.14 13.66 18.56
CA GLY A 458 -0.76 12.65 17.99
C GLY A 458 -2.19 13.16 17.83
N SER A 459 -2.54 14.20 18.60
CA SER A 459 -3.84 14.87 18.54
C SER A 459 -3.94 15.93 17.43
N SER A 460 -2.84 16.23 16.71
CA SER A 460 -2.83 17.25 15.65
C SER A 460 -2.20 16.80 14.32
N LEU A 461 -1.17 15.96 14.34
CA LEU A 461 -0.36 15.67 13.15
C LEU A 461 -1.12 14.91 12.06
N ALA A 462 -1.97 13.93 12.42
CA ALA A 462 -2.81 13.26 11.42
C ALA A 462 -3.80 14.24 10.75
N ALA A 463 -4.38 15.16 11.53
CA ALA A 463 -5.22 16.23 11.01
C ALA A 463 -4.43 17.22 10.12
N ASP A 464 -3.18 17.55 10.48
CA ASP A 464 -2.28 18.39 9.66
C ASP A 464 -1.97 17.75 8.31
N VAL A 465 -1.69 16.44 8.29
CA VAL A 465 -1.52 15.67 7.04
C VAL A 465 -2.75 15.86 6.17
N LEU A 466 -3.93 15.57 6.68
CA LEU A 466 -5.19 15.65 5.93
C LEU A 466 -5.49 17.08 5.45
N CYS A 467 -5.27 18.07 6.32
CA CYS A 467 -5.50 19.49 6.01
C CYS A 467 -4.63 19.98 4.85
N ARG A 468 -3.36 19.57 4.82
CA ARG A 468 -2.38 20.03 3.82
C ARG A 468 -2.43 19.25 2.50
N THR A 469 -3.28 18.22 2.41
CA THR A 469 -3.26 17.28 1.27
C THR A 469 -4.61 16.98 0.66
N LEU A 470 -5.66 16.77 1.48
CA LEU A 470 -6.96 16.25 1.04
C LEU A 470 -8.14 17.15 1.40
N ALA A 471 -7.93 18.23 2.16
CA ALA A 471 -9.00 19.15 2.53
C ALA A 471 -9.79 19.61 1.29
N SER A 472 -11.11 19.56 1.40
CA SER A 472 -12.04 19.82 0.31
C SER A 472 -12.67 21.20 0.46
N GLU A 473 -12.93 21.87 -0.66
CA GLU A 473 -13.70 23.13 -0.68
C GLU A 473 -15.15 22.96 -0.19
N GLN A 474 -15.65 21.72 -0.15
CA GLN A 474 -16.97 21.38 0.40
C GLN A 474 -16.98 21.27 1.93
N GLY A 475 -15.80 21.26 2.55
CA GLY A 475 -15.59 21.25 3.99
C GLY A 475 -15.59 22.64 4.62
N LEU A 476 -15.35 22.67 5.94
CA LEU A 476 -15.08 23.90 6.69
C LEU A 476 -13.61 24.32 6.50
N ASP A 477 -13.36 25.63 6.50
CA ASP A 477 -11.98 26.15 6.51
C ASP A 477 -11.27 25.69 7.79
N PHE A 478 -10.16 24.97 7.66
CA PHE A 478 -9.55 24.24 8.77
C PHE A 478 -8.14 24.75 9.03
N SER A 479 -7.81 24.92 10.31
CA SER A 479 -6.45 25.29 10.73
C SER A 479 -6.06 24.56 12.01
N ILE A 480 -4.80 24.20 12.11
CA ILE A 480 -4.21 23.57 13.30
C ILE A 480 -3.41 24.64 14.04
N LEU A 481 -3.61 24.74 15.35
CA LEU A 481 -2.77 25.53 16.24
C LEU A 481 -2.13 24.60 17.28
N ASP A 482 -0.89 24.21 16.98
CA ASP A 482 -0.05 23.37 17.80
C ASP A 482 1.28 24.07 18.14
N SER A 483 1.21 25.39 18.31
CA SER A 483 2.31 26.20 18.81
C SER A 483 1.85 27.17 19.90
N THR A 484 2.72 27.38 20.89
CA THR A 484 2.60 28.42 21.91
C THR A 484 3.33 29.71 21.52
N ASP A 485 3.88 29.80 20.31
CA ASP A 485 4.50 31.03 19.80
C ASP A 485 3.46 32.18 19.73
N PRO A 486 3.76 33.35 20.34
CA PRO A 486 2.82 34.48 20.34
C PRO A 486 2.40 34.98 18.95
N ALA A 487 3.26 34.88 17.93
CA ALA A 487 2.90 35.31 16.58
C ALA A 487 1.93 34.32 15.92
N ALA A 488 2.16 33.00 16.09
CA ALA A 488 1.26 31.96 15.62
C ALA A 488 -0.13 32.08 16.27
N VAL A 489 -0.19 32.26 17.60
CA VAL A 489 -1.46 32.47 18.33
C VAL A 489 -2.19 33.71 17.80
N ARG A 490 -1.48 34.82 17.58
CA ARG A 490 -2.07 36.05 17.01
C ARG A 490 -2.55 35.89 15.58
N GLN A 491 -1.82 35.15 14.76
CA GLN A 491 -2.21 34.88 13.38
C GLN A 491 -3.53 34.12 13.34
N ILE A 492 -3.64 33.01 14.07
CA ILE A 492 -4.90 32.25 14.16
C ILE A 492 -6.01 33.10 14.76
N THR A 493 -5.71 33.89 15.81
CA THR A 493 -6.69 34.81 16.41
C THR A 493 -7.31 35.77 15.38
N ARG A 494 -6.54 36.24 14.40
CA ARG A 494 -7.05 37.15 13.35
C ARG A 494 -7.87 36.42 12.29
N GLN A 495 -7.56 35.16 12.04
CA GLN A 495 -8.22 34.33 11.03
C GLN A 495 -9.47 33.63 11.55
N ALA A 496 -9.63 33.54 12.88
CA ALA A 496 -10.71 32.84 13.57
C ALA A 496 -11.66 33.79 14.31
N PRO A 497 -12.62 34.44 13.60
CA PRO A 497 -13.70 35.16 14.24
C PRO A 497 -14.56 34.19 15.06
N ILE A 498 -14.74 34.50 16.35
CA ILE A 498 -15.37 33.60 17.32
C ILE A 498 -16.74 33.11 16.84
N ASP A 499 -17.59 34.02 16.34
CA ASP A 499 -18.97 33.75 15.94
C ASP A 499 -19.09 32.82 14.72
N LYS A 500 -17.99 32.55 14.01
CA LYS A 500 -17.94 31.64 12.85
C LYS A 500 -17.01 30.44 13.03
N THR A 501 -16.40 30.31 14.21
CA THR A 501 -15.35 29.30 14.45
C THR A 501 -15.82 28.24 15.44
N LEU A 502 -15.57 26.97 15.08
CA LEU A 502 -15.55 25.85 16.00
C LEU A 502 -14.12 25.58 16.47
N PHE A 503 -13.90 25.51 17.77
CA PHE A 503 -12.64 25.12 18.37
C PHE A 503 -12.70 23.65 18.79
N ILE A 504 -11.79 22.83 18.26
CA ILE A 504 -11.61 21.45 18.69
C ILE A 504 -10.47 21.41 19.70
N VAL A 505 -10.78 21.09 20.96
CA VAL A 505 -9.78 20.90 22.01
C VAL A 505 -9.40 19.42 22.06
N ALA A 506 -8.23 19.09 21.53
CA ALA A 506 -7.80 17.70 21.36
C ALA A 506 -6.65 17.37 22.32
N SER A 507 -6.94 16.57 23.34
CA SER A 507 -5.93 16.05 24.28
C SER A 507 -6.40 14.73 24.88
N LYS A 508 -5.65 13.65 24.60
CA LYS A 508 -5.93 12.33 25.15
C LYS A 508 -5.96 12.33 26.68
N SER A 509 -4.95 12.91 27.33
CA SER A 509 -4.85 12.95 28.79
C SER A 509 -5.69 14.06 29.44
N GLY A 510 -6.20 15.00 28.66
CA GLY A 510 -6.87 16.21 29.15
C GLY A 510 -5.98 17.20 29.90
N THR A 511 -4.66 16.97 29.94
CA THR A 511 -3.70 17.71 30.79
C THR A 511 -2.55 18.35 30.02
N THR A 512 -2.58 18.31 28.68
CA THR A 512 -1.54 18.93 27.83
C THR A 512 -1.52 20.44 28.03
N VAL A 513 -0.44 20.95 28.65
CA VAL A 513 -0.32 22.36 29.08
C VAL A 513 -0.57 23.34 27.95
N GLU A 514 -0.06 23.04 26.76
CA GLU A 514 -0.21 23.92 25.60
C GLU A 514 -1.65 23.95 25.10
N THR A 515 -2.29 22.79 24.99
CA THR A 515 -3.71 22.69 24.61
C THR A 515 -4.60 23.43 25.59
N LEU A 516 -4.35 23.29 26.90
CA LEU A 516 -5.12 23.99 27.94
C LEU A 516 -4.88 25.51 27.91
N ALA A 517 -3.64 25.96 27.72
CA ALA A 517 -3.31 27.38 27.58
C ALA A 517 -4.00 28.02 26.37
N LEU A 518 -4.04 27.30 25.24
CA LEU A 518 -4.78 27.70 24.04
C LEU A 518 -6.29 27.73 24.30
N LEU A 519 -6.83 26.69 24.95
CA LEU A 519 -8.24 26.65 25.35
C LEU A 519 -8.59 27.86 26.21
N ASP A 520 -7.87 28.14 27.29
CA ASP A 520 -8.17 29.26 28.18
C ASP A 520 -8.13 30.60 27.46
N TYR A 521 -7.17 30.78 26.54
CA TYR A 521 -7.08 31.97 25.71
C TYR A 521 -8.31 32.15 24.79
N PHE A 522 -8.70 31.12 24.03
CA PHE A 522 -9.86 31.22 23.13
C PHE A 522 -11.19 31.22 23.90
N TRP A 523 -11.27 30.51 25.01
CA TRP A 523 -12.42 30.51 25.92
C TRP A 523 -12.70 31.90 26.47
N ALA A 524 -11.68 32.60 26.99
CA ALA A 524 -11.85 33.97 27.50
C ALA A 524 -12.32 34.96 26.42
N ARG A 525 -11.97 34.72 25.14
CA ARG A 525 -12.46 35.52 24.01
C ARG A 525 -13.89 35.15 23.64
N ALA A 526 -14.21 33.86 23.62
CA ALA A 526 -15.56 33.37 23.37
C ALA A 526 -16.54 33.82 24.44
N ASN A 527 -16.18 33.72 25.72
CA ASN A 527 -17.00 34.18 26.83
C ASN A 527 -17.27 35.69 26.77
N ARG A 528 -16.26 36.51 26.42
CA ARG A 528 -16.46 37.96 26.21
C ARG A 528 -17.38 38.29 25.03
N ARG A 529 -17.39 37.47 23.98
CA ARG A 529 -18.12 37.73 22.73
C ARG A 529 -19.53 37.14 22.72
N CYS A 530 -19.70 35.95 23.29
CA CYS A 530 -20.89 35.10 23.20
C CYS A 530 -21.53 34.81 24.57
N GLY A 531 -20.89 35.17 25.69
CA GLY A 531 -21.41 34.95 27.05
C GLY A 531 -21.69 33.47 27.32
N GLN A 532 -22.89 33.17 27.82
CA GLN A 532 -23.33 31.81 28.15
C GLN A 532 -23.30 30.84 26.96
N ARG A 533 -23.30 31.34 25.72
CA ARG A 533 -23.20 30.54 24.49
C ARG A 533 -21.77 30.27 24.04
N ALA A 534 -20.77 30.59 24.86
CA ALA A 534 -19.37 30.30 24.51
C ALA A 534 -19.15 28.81 24.22
N GLY A 535 -19.79 27.92 24.98
CA GLY A 535 -19.69 26.46 24.81
C GLY A 535 -20.13 25.92 23.44
N ASP A 536 -21.06 26.60 22.76
CA ASP A 536 -21.54 26.24 21.41
C ASP A 536 -20.41 26.22 20.35
N HIS A 537 -19.31 26.92 20.64
CA HIS A 537 -18.13 27.05 19.79
C HIS A 537 -17.00 26.07 20.13
N PHE A 538 -17.19 25.17 21.09
CA PHE A 538 -16.15 24.23 21.51
C PHE A 538 -16.63 22.79 21.48
N VAL A 539 -15.74 21.90 21.06
CA VAL A 539 -15.84 20.47 21.29
C VAL A 539 -14.54 19.94 21.87
N ALA A 540 -14.62 18.85 22.62
CA ALA A 540 -13.46 18.16 23.15
C ALA A 540 -13.27 16.80 22.46
N ILE A 541 -12.02 16.43 22.22
CA ILE A 541 -11.62 15.05 21.89
C ILE A 541 -10.67 14.58 23.00
N THR A 542 -11.08 13.57 23.76
CA THR A 542 -10.34 13.10 24.93
C THR A 542 -10.70 11.66 25.31
N ASP A 543 -9.95 11.05 26.24
CA ASP A 543 -10.35 9.77 26.85
C ASP A 543 -11.48 9.99 27.89
N PRO A 544 -12.31 8.97 28.16
CA PRO A 544 -13.27 9.03 29.26
C PRO A 544 -12.60 9.25 30.63
N GLY A 545 -13.22 10.07 31.48
CA GLY A 545 -12.81 10.36 32.85
C GLY A 545 -11.65 11.34 32.98
N THR A 546 -11.37 12.16 31.97
CA THR A 546 -10.24 13.10 32.00
C THR A 546 -10.64 14.48 32.51
N PRO A 547 -9.68 15.30 33.01
CA PRO A 547 -9.96 16.68 33.39
C PRO A 547 -10.52 17.55 32.24
N LEU A 548 -10.23 17.21 30.98
CA LEU A 548 -10.78 17.93 29.84
C LEU A 548 -12.26 17.59 29.60
N GLU A 549 -12.68 16.36 29.89
CA GLU A 549 -14.11 16.01 29.88
C GLU A 549 -14.87 16.78 30.95
N GLU A 550 -14.35 16.80 32.19
CA GLU A 550 -14.94 17.56 33.30
C GLU A 550 -15.07 19.04 32.92
N LEU A 551 -14.00 19.63 32.39
CA LEU A 551 -13.97 21.02 31.95
C LEU A 551 -14.96 21.29 30.80
N ALA A 552 -15.08 20.37 29.85
CA ALA A 552 -16.02 20.48 28.74
C ALA A 552 -17.46 20.46 29.23
N CYS A 553 -17.78 19.60 30.21
CA CYS A 553 -19.09 19.56 30.85
C CYS A 553 -19.39 20.85 31.63
N GLU A 554 -18.44 21.31 32.46
CA GLU A 554 -18.58 22.56 33.24
C GLU A 554 -18.77 23.79 32.34
N ARG A 555 -18.04 23.84 31.22
CA ARG A 555 -18.08 24.94 30.25
C ARG A 555 -19.19 24.76 29.20
N GLY A 556 -20.02 23.72 29.28
CA GLY A 556 -21.14 23.49 28.38
C GLY A 556 -20.72 23.35 26.92
N PHE A 557 -19.61 22.66 26.65
CA PHE A 557 -19.17 22.39 25.28
C PHE A 557 -20.25 21.66 24.51
N ARG A 558 -20.36 21.97 23.21
CA ARG A 558 -21.36 21.35 22.31
C ARG A 558 -21.33 19.83 22.37
N ARG A 559 -20.14 19.24 22.40
CA ARG A 559 -19.96 17.78 22.43
C ARG A 559 -18.58 17.39 22.95
N VAL A 560 -18.52 16.23 23.62
CA VAL A 560 -17.29 15.50 23.91
C VAL A 560 -17.26 14.25 23.04
N PHE A 561 -16.15 14.04 22.35
CA PHE A 561 -15.88 12.86 21.54
C PHE A 561 -14.81 12.00 22.22
N TYR A 562 -15.09 10.70 22.33
CA TYR A 562 -14.20 9.76 22.99
C TYR A 562 -13.36 8.97 21.99
N SER A 563 -12.08 8.80 22.32
CA SER A 563 -11.23 7.79 21.71
C SER A 563 -11.15 6.56 22.62
N PRO A 564 -10.97 5.34 22.08
CA PRO A 564 -10.67 4.18 22.90
C PRO A 564 -9.40 4.40 23.73
N PRO A 565 -9.43 4.23 25.07
CA PRO A 565 -8.26 4.35 25.94
C PRO A 565 -7.09 3.45 25.51
N GLU A 566 -7.42 2.34 24.85
CA GLU A 566 -6.50 1.31 24.38
C GLU A 566 -5.64 1.71 23.17
N VAL A 567 -5.86 2.91 22.62
CA VAL A 567 -5.17 3.40 21.41
C VAL A 567 -4.19 4.51 21.77
N GLY A 568 -2.88 4.24 21.70
CA GLY A 568 -1.84 5.25 21.96
C GLY A 568 -1.97 6.50 21.08
N GLY A 569 -1.52 7.67 21.56
CA GLY A 569 -1.71 8.94 20.85
C GLY A 569 -1.10 8.97 19.43
N CYS A 570 0.11 8.45 19.24
CA CYS A 570 0.73 8.34 17.91
C CYS A 570 0.14 7.24 17.01
N TYR A 571 -0.73 6.38 17.57
CA TYR A 571 -1.46 5.30 16.89
C TYR A 571 -2.96 5.64 16.69
N SER A 572 -3.33 6.92 16.82
CA SER A 572 -4.72 7.36 16.89
C SER A 572 -5.25 7.99 15.58
N ALA A 573 -4.49 7.90 14.48
CA ALA A 573 -4.83 8.55 13.22
C ALA A 573 -6.17 8.07 12.64
N LEU A 574 -6.54 6.81 12.89
CA LEU A 574 -7.82 6.22 12.47
C LEU A 574 -8.90 6.21 13.57
N SER A 575 -8.66 6.92 14.68
CA SER A 575 -9.66 7.18 15.72
C SER A 575 -10.40 8.50 15.42
N VAL A 576 -11.28 8.91 16.33
CA VAL A 576 -11.95 10.22 16.25
C VAL A 576 -10.97 11.40 16.17
N PHE A 577 -9.73 11.27 16.66
CA PHE A 577 -8.69 12.29 16.51
C PHE A 577 -8.34 12.61 15.05
N GLY A 578 -8.44 11.63 14.14
CA GLY A 578 -8.29 11.86 12.70
C GLY A 578 -9.62 11.95 11.96
N LEU A 579 -10.62 11.14 12.33
CA LEU A 579 -11.89 11.03 11.63
C LEU A 579 -12.77 12.27 11.76
N LEU A 580 -12.84 12.90 12.94
CA LEU A 580 -13.63 14.11 13.12
C LEU A 580 -13.03 15.28 12.31
N PRO A 581 -11.73 15.59 12.40
CA PRO A 581 -11.11 16.56 11.50
C PRO A 581 -11.32 16.25 10.02
N ALA A 582 -11.13 14.99 9.59
CA ALA A 582 -11.35 14.57 8.21
C ALA A 582 -12.77 14.93 7.74
N THR A 583 -13.77 14.56 8.53
CA THR A 583 -15.19 14.78 8.20
C THR A 583 -15.51 16.27 8.12
N LEU A 584 -15.00 17.09 9.05
CA LEU A 584 -15.20 18.55 9.04
C LEU A 584 -14.49 19.23 7.85
N MET A 585 -13.38 18.67 7.36
CA MET A 585 -12.68 19.11 6.16
C MET A 585 -13.33 18.63 4.85
N GLY A 586 -14.47 17.93 4.91
CA GLY A 586 -15.13 17.37 3.73
C GLY A 586 -14.39 16.19 3.11
N ILE A 587 -13.55 15.50 3.88
CA ILE A 587 -12.84 14.28 3.46
C ILE A 587 -13.71 13.07 3.78
N GLU A 588 -13.76 12.12 2.85
CA GLU A 588 -14.56 10.90 2.97
C GLU A 588 -13.93 9.94 4.01
N ALA A 589 -14.37 10.05 5.27
CA ALA A 589 -13.83 9.31 6.40
C ALA A 589 -14.09 7.80 6.31
N HIS A 590 -15.18 7.37 5.66
CA HIS A 590 -15.45 5.95 5.45
C HIS A 590 -14.40 5.32 4.50
N ALA A 591 -14.06 5.99 3.38
CA ALA A 591 -13.00 5.54 2.48
C ALA A 591 -11.65 5.42 3.18
N MET A 592 -11.35 6.32 4.13
CA MET A 592 -10.14 6.23 4.96
C MET A 592 -10.15 4.97 5.82
N LEU A 593 -11.25 4.66 6.51
CA LEU A 593 -11.38 3.41 7.27
C LEU A 593 -11.30 2.16 6.38
N LEU A 594 -11.96 2.16 5.21
CA LEU A 594 -11.84 1.06 4.24
C LEU A 594 -10.38 0.82 3.81
N GLY A 595 -9.61 1.90 3.67
CA GLY A 595 -8.18 1.84 3.40
C GLY A 595 -7.41 1.17 4.53
N GLY A 596 -7.66 1.60 5.77
CA GLY A 596 -7.07 1.02 6.98
C GLY A 596 -7.40 -0.46 7.12
N GLU A 597 -8.64 -0.86 6.89
CA GLU A 597 -9.07 -2.26 6.99
C GLU A 597 -8.49 -3.18 5.91
N ARG A 598 -8.34 -2.68 4.67
CA ARG A 598 -7.64 -3.45 3.63
C ARG A 598 -6.20 -3.69 4.05
N MET A 599 -5.53 -2.68 4.61
CA MET A 599 -4.17 -2.84 5.11
C MET A 599 -4.10 -3.75 6.35
N ALA A 600 -5.08 -3.65 7.26
CA ALA A 600 -5.19 -4.52 8.43
C ALA A 600 -5.32 -5.99 8.03
N ARG A 601 -6.16 -6.30 7.04
CA ARG A 601 -6.26 -7.65 6.46
C ARG A 601 -4.95 -8.10 5.80
N ALA A 602 -4.30 -7.22 5.05
CA ALA A 602 -2.99 -7.50 4.45
C ALA A 602 -1.88 -7.70 5.50
N CYS A 603 -2.03 -7.10 6.69
CA CYS A 603 -1.14 -7.27 7.82
C CYS A 603 -1.58 -8.38 8.79
N GLY A 604 -2.59 -9.19 8.43
CA GLY A 604 -3.25 -10.13 9.33
C GLY A 604 -2.34 -11.25 9.88
N PRO A 605 -2.80 -11.99 10.91
CA PRO A 605 -1.98 -12.94 11.69
C PRO A 605 -1.51 -14.16 10.91
N LYS A 606 -2.14 -14.47 9.77
CA LYS A 606 -1.82 -15.63 8.91
C LYS A 606 -1.05 -15.25 7.65
N ILE A 607 -0.69 -13.97 7.51
CA ILE A 607 0.05 -13.48 6.35
C ILE A 607 1.53 -13.52 6.66
N GLU A 608 2.29 -14.29 5.89
CA GLU A 608 3.75 -14.43 5.97
C GLU A 608 4.43 -13.04 5.91
N PRO A 609 5.51 -12.77 6.67
CA PRO A 609 6.21 -11.49 6.71
C PRO A 609 6.56 -10.91 5.35
N VAL A 610 6.94 -11.75 4.38
CA VAL A 610 7.25 -11.32 3.01
C VAL A 610 6.05 -10.77 2.24
N ARG A 611 4.84 -11.21 2.58
CA ARG A 611 3.58 -10.76 1.98
C ARG A 611 2.83 -9.74 2.84
N ASN A 612 3.22 -9.59 4.10
CA ASN A 612 2.64 -8.69 5.06
C ASN A 612 3.32 -7.29 4.96
N PRO A 613 2.64 -6.25 4.44
CA PRO A 613 3.30 -4.97 4.16
C PRO A 613 3.87 -4.25 5.39
N GLY A 614 3.27 -4.46 6.56
CA GLY A 614 3.71 -3.91 7.83
C GLY A 614 4.92 -4.66 8.40
N LEU A 615 4.86 -5.99 8.46
CA LEU A 615 5.99 -6.82 8.91
C LEU A 615 7.20 -6.64 7.97
N PHE A 616 6.96 -6.63 6.66
CA PHE A 616 8.01 -6.42 5.66
C PHE A 616 8.74 -5.10 5.87
N LEU A 617 8.00 -3.99 5.97
CA LEU A 617 8.59 -2.68 6.22
C LEU A 617 9.32 -2.64 7.57
N GLY A 618 8.72 -3.21 8.63
CA GLY A 618 9.34 -3.34 9.94
C GLY A 618 10.67 -4.10 9.92
N ALA A 619 10.76 -5.19 9.15
CA ALA A 619 11.98 -5.96 8.94
C ALA A 619 13.07 -5.12 8.28
N LEU A 620 12.74 -4.37 7.22
CA LEU A 620 13.70 -3.49 6.55
C LEU A 620 14.26 -2.41 7.49
N LEU A 621 13.40 -1.81 8.31
CA LEU A 621 13.81 -0.79 9.28
C LEU A 621 14.67 -1.40 10.41
N GLY A 622 14.26 -2.54 10.97
CA GLY A 622 15.01 -3.24 12.00
C GLY A 622 16.39 -3.69 11.53
N ALA A 623 16.46 -4.29 10.34
CA ALA A 623 17.71 -4.67 9.69
C ALA A 623 18.63 -3.45 9.48
N ALA A 624 18.07 -2.34 9.00
CA ALA A 624 18.82 -1.10 8.80
C ALA A 624 19.43 -0.59 10.11
N HIS A 625 18.64 -0.54 11.20
CA HIS A 625 19.14 -0.11 12.51
C HIS A 625 20.24 -1.03 13.04
N ARG A 626 20.09 -2.36 12.92
CA ARG A 626 21.13 -3.33 13.33
C ARG A 626 22.44 -3.15 12.55
N GLN A 627 22.36 -2.70 11.30
CA GLN A 627 23.51 -2.33 10.46
C GLN A 627 24.00 -0.89 10.65
N GLY A 628 23.57 -0.19 11.71
CA GLY A 628 24.00 1.17 12.05
C GLY A 628 23.38 2.27 11.17
N ARG A 629 22.28 1.97 10.47
CA ARG A 629 21.50 2.92 9.65
C ARG A 629 20.28 3.41 10.41
N ASP A 630 20.51 4.09 11.52
CA ASP A 630 19.47 4.60 12.42
C ASP A 630 18.81 5.90 11.95
N LYS A 631 19.34 6.56 10.90
CA LYS A 631 18.79 7.79 10.33
C LYS A 631 17.95 7.51 9.10
N LEU A 632 16.65 7.69 9.24
CA LEU A 632 15.68 7.43 8.18
C LEU A 632 15.41 8.71 7.40
N THR A 633 15.96 8.82 6.20
CA THR A 633 15.82 10.03 5.36
C THR A 633 14.62 9.92 4.47
N PHE A 634 13.59 10.69 4.77
CA PHE A 634 12.35 10.70 4.00
C PHE A 634 12.43 11.66 2.83
N VAL A 635 12.04 11.16 1.66
CA VAL A 635 11.71 11.96 0.49
C VAL A 635 10.35 11.52 -0.02
N ALA A 636 9.60 12.47 -0.55
CA ALA A 636 8.23 12.23 -0.97
C ALA A 636 7.98 12.95 -2.30
N ASP A 637 7.10 12.38 -3.10
CA ASP A 637 6.55 13.10 -4.25
C ASP A 637 5.66 14.27 -3.81
N PRO A 638 5.46 15.28 -4.67
CA PRO A 638 4.67 16.46 -4.34
C PRO A 638 3.27 16.14 -3.79
N GLY A 639 2.97 16.68 -2.61
CA GLY A 639 1.71 16.49 -1.89
C GLY A 639 1.70 15.27 -0.96
N LEU A 640 2.79 14.51 -0.85
CA LEU A 640 2.96 13.43 0.13
C LEU A 640 3.91 13.81 1.28
N GLU A 641 4.62 14.95 1.18
CA GLU A 641 5.55 15.40 2.21
C GLU A 641 4.93 15.50 3.61
N PRO A 642 3.68 16.00 3.80
CA PRO A 642 3.08 16.07 5.13
C PRO A 642 2.98 14.71 5.82
N LEU A 643 2.79 13.61 5.08
CA LEU A 643 2.73 12.26 5.67
C LEU A 643 4.02 11.91 6.42
N ALA A 644 5.17 12.39 5.96
CA ALA A 644 6.44 12.19 6.64
C ALA A 644 6.49 12.87 8.02
N ASP A 645 5.76 13.98 8.23
CA ASP A 645 5.69 14.68 9.52
C ASP A 645 4.98 13.81 10.58
N TRP A 646 3.93 13.07 10.17
CA TRP A 646 3.26 12.11 11.05
C TRP A 646 4.11 10.85 11.29
N ILE A 647 4.74 10.31 10.23
CA ILE A 647 5.65 9.15 10.36
C ILE A 647 6.84 9.49 11.29
N GLU A 648 7.36 10.72 11.23
CA GLU A 648 8.42 11.20 12.12
C GLU A 648 8.01 11.01 13.58
N GLN A 649 6.83 11.50 13.95
CA GLN A 649 6.32 11.31 15.30
C GLN A 649 6.22 9.83 15.64
N LEU A 650 5.56 9.04 14.80
CA LEU A 650 5.31 7.63 15.07
C LEU A 650 6.62 6.89 15.37
N LEU A 651 7.63 7.04 14.52
CA LEU A 651 8.90 6.33 14.67
C LEU A 651 9.71 6.87 15.85
N ALA A 652 9.83 8.18 16.00
CA ALA A 652 10.63 8.79 17.05
C ALA A 652 10.05 8.52 18.44
N ALA A 653 8.72 8.63 18.58
CA ALA A 653 8.01 8.36 19.82
C ALA A 653 8.04 6.86 20.17
N SER A 654 7.84 5.97 19.18
CA SER A 654 7.79 4.53 19.43
C SER A 654 9.15 3.92 19.73
N SER A 655 10.22 4.39 19.09
CA SER A 655 11.52 3.71 19.15
C SER A 655 12.56 4.35 20.07
N GLY A 656 12.45 5.65 20.37
CA GLY A 656 13.48 6.43 21.06
C GLY A 656 13.63 6.12 22.56
N LYS A 657 14.11 4.93 22.90
CA LYS A 657 14.25 4.45 24.29
C LYS A 657 15.56 3.68 24.48
N GLN A 658 16.04 3.69 25.72
CA GLN A 658 17.16 2.85 26.17
C GLN A 658 18.43 2.99 25.30
N GLY A 659 18.70 4.20 24.80
CA GLY A 659 19.85 4.47 23.94
C GLY A 659 19.70 3.99 22.49
N LYS A 660 18.50 3.56 22.09
CA LYS A 660 18.18 3.07 20.74
C LYS A 660 17.06 3.89 20.11
N GLY A 661 16.88 3.75 18.81
CA GLY A 661 15.73 4.28 18.09
C GLY A 661 16.09 4.86 16.73
N PHE A 662 15.06 5.19 15.98
CA PHE A 662 15.17 5.78 14.65
C PHE A 662 15.15 7.30 14.76
N LEU A 663 16.09 7.98 14.09
CA LEU A 663 16.06 9.42 13.88
C LEU A 663 15.46 9.71 12.50
N PRO A 664 14.18 10.12 12.39
CA PRO A 664 13.61 10.50 11.12
C PRO A 664 14.20 11.83 10.66
N VAL A 665 14.54 11.92 9.38
CA VAL A 665 15.09 13.11 8.73
C VAL A 665 14.10 13.53 7.66
N ILE A 666 13.27 14.53 8.00
CA ILE A 666 12.23 15.08 7.13
C ILE A 666 12.62 16.47 6.59
N GLY A 667 12.02 16.88 5.47
CA GLY A 667 12.21 18.20 4.87
C GLY A 667 13.63 18.51 4.37
N GLU A 668 14.50 17.49 4.25
CA GLU A 668 15.84 17.63 3.69
C GLU A 668 15.78 17.51 2.14
N PRO A 669 16.14 18.55 1.36
CA PRO A 669 15.95 18.52 -0.10
C PRO A 669 16.81 17.46 -0.78
N PRO A 670 16.31 16.56 -1.63
CA PRO A 670 17.06 15.41 -2.14
C PRO A 670 18.37 15.76 -2.89
N GLY A 671 19.49 15.15 -2.49
CA GLY A 671 20.83 15.36 -3.06
C GLY A 671 21.36 14.16 -3.88
N PRO A 672 22.52 14.27 -4.54
CA PRO A 672 23.17 13.12 -5.20
C PRO A 672 23.68 12.10 -4.17
N ALA A 673 23.85 10.83 -4.55
CA ALA A 673 24.16 9.74 -3.60
C ALA A 673 25.36 10.01 -2.68
N ARG A 674 26.39 10.72 -3.17
CA ARG A 674 27.63 11.03 -2.44
C ARG A 674 27.45 11.87 -1.17
N VAL A 675 26.35 12.62 -1.05
CA VAL A 675 26.10 13.48 0.13
C VAL A 675 25.47 12.72 1.29
N TYR A 676 25.03 11.48 1.06
CA TYR A 676 24.46 10.62 2.09
C TYR A 676 25.52 9.66 2.60
N ARG A 677 25.72 9.65 3.91
CA ARG A 677 26.64 8.72 4.59
C ARG A 677 26.02 7.34 4.75
N GLU A 678 26.80 6.39 5.24
CA GLU A 678 26.38 5.00 5.41
C GLU A 678 25.51 4.76 6.66
N ASP A 679 25.29 5.76 7.49
CA ASP A 679 24.39 5.72 8.65
C ASP A 679 22.92 6.03 8.29
N ARG A 680 22.63 6.16 6.98
CA ARG A 680 21.29 6.48 6.47
C ARG A 680 20.65 5.32 5.75
N LEU A 681 19.33 5.20 5.94
CA LEU A 681 18.40 4.52 5.06
C LEU A 681 17.55 5.57 4.35
N LEU A 682 17.48 5.52 3.02
CA LEU A 682 16.63 6.42 2.24
C LEU A 682 15.23 5.81 2.12
N VAL A 683 14.20 6.58 2.43
CA VAL A 683 12.79 6.15 2.35
C VAL A 683 12.07 7.08 1.38
N TYR A 684 11.50 6.52 0.33
CA TYR A 684 10.79 7.25 -0.71
C TYR A 684 9.29 6.94 -0.69
N LEU A 685 8.49 7.95 -0.35
CA LEU A 685 7.03 7.92 -0.47
C LEU A 685 6.67 8.29 -1.91
N ARG A 686 6.50 7.27 -2.74
CA ARG A 686 6.28 7.40 -4.18
C ARG A 686 4.79 7.52 -4.48
N GLY A 687 4.40 8.59 -5.15
CA GLY A 687 3.06 8.79 -5.72
C GLY A 687 3.13 8.58 -7.24
N GLU A 688 3.32 9.67 -7.98
CA GLU A 688 3.40 9.65 -9.45
C GLU A 688 4.82 9.40 -9.99
N GLY A 689 5.82 9.25 -9.12
CA GLY A 689 7.19 8.96 -9.50
C GLY A 689 8.03 10.19 -9.85
N ALA A 690 7.70 11.36 -9.31
CA ALA A 690 8.38 12.62 -9.63
C ALA A 690 9.89 12.59 -9.27
N LEU A 691 10.27 11.79 -8.26
CA LEU A 691 11.67 11.62 -7.85
C LEU A 691 12.34 10.34 -8.38
N ASP A 692 11.71 9.56 -9.26
CA ASP A 692 12.23 8.26 -9.72
C ASP A 692 13.63 8.35 -10.34
N ARG A 693 13.92 9.43 -11.08
CA ARG A 693 15.27 9.65 -11.65
C ARG A 693 16.33 9.81 -10.56
N ARG A 694 16.00 10.53 -9.48
CA ARG A 694 16.88 10.75 -8.34
C ARG A 694 17.13 9.44 -7.59
N VAL A 695 16.07 8.69 -7.33
CA VAL A 695 16.12 7.38 -6.66
C VAL A 695 16.95 6.38 -7.44
N ARG A 696 16.76 6.28 -8.77
CA ARG A 696 17.62 5.44 -9.63
C ARG A 696 19.10 5.79 -9.51
N GLY A 697 19.43 7.07 -9.29
CA GLY A 697 20.80 7.51 -9.02
C GLY A 697 21.35 6.93 -7.71
N TRP A 698 20.56 6.92 -6.64
CA TRP A 698 20.93 6.33 -5.35
C TRP A 698 21.13 4.82 -5.43
N VAL A 699 20.20 4.12 -6.09
CA VAL A 699 20.26 2.67 -6.31
C VAL A 699 21.51 2.29 -7.11
N ARG A 700 21.84 3.04 -8.17
CA ARG A 700 23.09 2.83 -8.95
C ARG A 700 24.35 3.02 -8.11
N SER A 701 24.32 3.92 -7.14
CA SER A 701 25.40 4.13 -6.17
C SER A 701 25.34 3.19 -4.96
N ARG A 702 24.51 2.13 -5.02
CA ARG A 702 24.33 1.12 -3.97
C ARG A 702 23.89 1.69 -2.61
N LYS A 703 23.24 2.86 -2.60
CA LYS A 703 22.58 3.36 -1.38
C LYS A 703 21.29 2.57 -1.17
N PRO A 704 21.05 2.02 0.03
CA PRO A 704 19.80 1.32 0.32
C PRO A 704 18.64 2.32 0.29
N VAL A 705 17.61 1.98 -0.48
CA VAL A 705 16.38 2.76 -0.62
C VAL A 705 15.18 1.84 -0.40
N VAL A 706 14.26 2.27 0.45
CA VAL A 706 12.92 1.68 0.58
C VAL A 706 11.94 2.53 -0.22
N ILE A 707 11.26 1.93 -1.19
CA ILE A 707 10.27 2.61 -2.03
C ILE A 707 8.87 2.13 -1.64
N LEU A 708 8.02 3.06 -1.21
CA LEU A 708 6.66 2.79 -0.76
C LEU A 708 5.67 3.50 -1.69
N GLU A 709 4.88 2.71 -2.42
CA GLU A 709 3.80 3.24 -3.24
C GLU A 709 2.70 3.79 -2.32
N THR A 710 2.46 5.10 -2.38
CA THR A 710 1.54 5.81 -1.48
C THR A 710 0.54 6.59 -2.33
N ARG A 711 -0.74 6.22 -2.22
CA ARG A 711 -1.82 6.91 -2.94
C ARG A 711 -2.27 8.14 -2.16
N ARG A 712 -2.27 9.31 -2.79
CA ARG A 712 -2.81 10.55 -2.21
C ARG A 712 -4.33 10.57 -2.31
N SER A 713 -4.98 9.80 -1.43
CA SER A 713 -6.44 9.75 -1.27
C SER A 713 -6.80 9.35 0.16
N ALA A 714 -8.04 9.57 0.58
CA ALA A 714 -8.50 9.20 1.92
C ALA A 714 -8.20 7.73 2.23
N SER A 715 -8.54 6.84 1.29
CA SER A 715 -8.26 5.41 1.41
C SER A 715 -6.77 5.08 1.38
N GLY A 716 -5.98 5.79 0.57
CA GLY A 716 -4.53 5.60 0.51
C GLY A 716 -3.83 5.97 1.82
N PHE A 717 -4.22 7.08 2.45
CA PHE A 717 -3.69 7.46 3.77
C PHE A 717 -4.20 6.56 4.88
N GLY A 718 -5.44 6.09 4.81
CA GLY A 718 -5.92 5.06 5.73
C GLY A 718 -5.06 3.80 5.71
N SER A 719 -4.70 3.33 4.52
CA SER A 719 -3.75 2.22 4.37
C SER A 719 -2.35 2.58 4.87
N ALA A 720 -1.85 3.77 4.56
CA ALA A 720 -0.49 4.19 4.95
C ALA A 720 -0.34 4.32 6.47
N PHE A 721 -1.32 4.91 7.16
CA PHE A 721 -1.31 5.03 8.62
C PHE A 721 -1.18 3.65 9.28
N PHE A 722 -2.05 2.71 8.91
CA PHE A 722 -2.02 1.36 9.49
C PHE A 722 -0.71 0.61 9.16
N GLN A 723 -0.23 0.70 7.92
CA GLN A 723 1.01 0.03 7.51
C GLN A 723 2.20 0.50 8.36
N TRP A 724 2.31 1.82 8.57
CA TRP A 724 3.39 2.40 9.35
C TRP A 724 3.26 2.09 10.85
N GLU A 725 2.05 2.03 11.40
CA GLU A 725 1.79 1.62 12.79
C GLU A 725 2.33 0.20 13.05
N VAL A 726 2.01 -0.76 12.16
CA VAL A 726 2.56 -2.13 12.22
C VAL A 726 4.08 -2.10 12.06
N ALA A 727 4.60 -1.39 11.06
CA ALA A 727 6.04 -1.34 10.80
C ALA A 727 6.83 -0.77 11.98
N ALA A 728 6.32 0.28 12.65
CA ALA A 728 6.93 0.87 13.82
C ALA A 728 6.97 -0.12 14.99
N ALA A 729 5.86 -0.83 15.25
CA ALA A 729 5.76 -1.82 16.31
C ALA A 729 6.75 -2.98 16.09
N VAL A 730 6.84 -3.49 14.86
CA VAL A 730 7.75 -4.58 14.45
C VAL A 730 9.21 -4.15 14.50
N ALA A 731 9.52 -2.95 13.99
CA ALA A 731 10.87 -2.42 14.06
C ALA A 731 11.34 -2.23 15.51
N CYS A 732 10.45 -1.80 16.41
CA CYS A 732 10.73 -1.71 17.85
C CYS A 732 11.00 -3.07 18.48
N HIS A 733 10.27 -4.12 18.08
CA HIS A 733 10.55 -5.50 18.49
C HIS A 733 11.96 -5.93 18.07
N LEU A 734 12.33 -5.74 16.80
CA LEU A 734 13.65 -6.14 16.28
C LEU A 734 14.83 -5.40 16.93
N ILE A 735 14.64 -4.15 17.35
CA ILE A 735 15.68 -3.39 18.08
C ILE A 735 15.59 -3.57 19.60
N GLY A 736 14.55 -4.24 20.10
CA GLY A 736 14.37 -4.57 21.53
C GLY A 736 13.98 -3.38 22.40
N VAL A 737 12.99 -2.59 21.99
CA VAL A 737 12.41 -1.49 22.78
C VAL A 737 10.88 -1.58 22.82
N ASN A 738 10.26 -1.00 23.85
CA ASN A 738 8.81 -0.89 23.94
C ASN A 738 8.28 0.19 22.98
N ALA A 739 7.40 -0.22 22.06
CA ALA A 739 6.80 0.68 21.08
C ALA A 739 5.78 1.66 21.70
N PHE A 740 5.22 1.35 22.86
CA PHE A 740 3.97 1.97 23.33
C PHE A 740 4.11 2.89 24.55
N ASP A 741 5.27 2.93 25.22
CA ASP A 741 5.54 3.82 26.35
C ASP A 741 6.20 5.15 25.91
N LEU A 742 6.13 6.19 26.75
CA LEU A 742 6.71 7.52 26.49
C LEU A 742 7.34 8.15 27.76
N PRO A 743 8.33 7.49 28.39
CA PRO A 743 8.81 7.88 29.71
C PRO A 743 9.47 9.27 29.76
N ASP A 744 10.15 9.69 28.69
CA ASP A 744 10.94 10.94 28.70
C ASP A 744 10.11 12.17 28.35
N VAL A 745 8.99 11.99 27.65
CA VAL A 745 8.01 13.06 27.41
C VAL A 745 7.40 13.51 28.74
N GLN A 746 7.04 12.57 29.63
CA GLN A 746 6.45 12.91 30.92
C GLN A 746 7.42 13.71 31.81
N ARG A 747 8.69 13.31 31.86
CA ARG A 747 9.73 14.03 32.64
C ARG A 747 9.87 15.49 32.25
N VAL A 748 9.71 15.81 30.97
CA VAL A 748 9.80 17.18 30.45
C VAL A 748 8.57 18.00 30.84
N LYS A 749 7.39 17.38 30.82
CA LYS A 749 6.15 18.01 31.30
C LYS A 749 6.27 18.39 32.77
N ASP A 750 6.77 17.48 33.61
CA ASP A 750 6.95 17.72 35.04
C ASP A 750 7.93 18.87 35.30
N ARG A 751 9.07 18.88 34.61
CA ARG A 751 10.06 19.98 34.70
C ARG A 751 9.48 21.32 34.24
N THR A 752 8.73 21.33 33.14
CA THR A 752 8.08 22.54 32.64
C THR A 752 7.09 23.07 33.67
N ALA A 753 6.27 22.20 34.27
CA ALA A 753 5.34 22.58 35.32
C ALA A 753 6.06 23.21 36.53
N ASP A 754 7.19 22.66 36.93
CA ASP A 754 8.00 23.22 38.03
C ASP A 754 8.63 24.56 37.69
N LEU A 755 9.12 24.76 36.46
CA LEU A 755 9.61 26.05 35.98
C LEU A 755 8.50 27.11 35.97
N LEU A 756 7.29 26.76 35.54
CA LEU A 756 6.14 27.67 35.56
C LEU A 756 5.74 28.03 36.99
N LYS A 757 5.76 27.08 37.93
CA LYS A 757 5.55 27.36 39.37
C LYS A 757 6.62 28.29 39.92
N MET A 758 7.89 28.10 39.54
CA MET A 758 8.99 28.98 39.94
C MET A 758 8.83 30.39 39.38
N TYR A 759 8.46 30.53 38.11
CA TYR A 759 8.20 31.81 37.47
C TYR A 759 7.11 32.59 38.21
N ARG A 760 5.97 31.94 38.52
CA ARG A 760 4.89 32.56 39.29
C ARG A 760 5.33 33.07 40.67
N LYS A 761 6.34 32.44 41.29
CA LYS A 761 6.86 32.87 42.60
C LYS A 761 7.93 33.96 42.50
N ARG A 762 8.78 33.95 41.48
CA ARG A 762 9.99 34.78 41.39
C ARG A 762 9.95 35.87 40.31
N GLY A 763 9.02 35.80 39.36
CA GLY A 763 8.93 36.71 38.21
C GLY A 763 9.98 36.47 37.11
N SER A 764 10.85 35.45 37.24
CA SER A 764 11.91 35.15 36.27
C SER A 764 12.15 33.65 36.12
N LEU A 765 12.65 33.24 34.95
CA LEU A 765 13.08 31.87 34.66
C LEU A 765 14.57 31.71 35.01
N PRO A 766 15.01 30.49 35.41
CA PRO A 766 16.43 30.25 35.67
C PRO A 766 17.26 30.44 34.39
N GLN A 767 18.36 31.18 34.51
CA GLN A 767 19.30 31.40 33.41
C GLN A 767 20.40 30.34 33.44
N LEU A 768 20.68 29.73 32.30
CA LEU A 768 21.79 28.78 32.14
C LEU A 768 23.12 29.53 32.00
N ALA A 769 24.23 28.82 32.18
CA ALA A 769 25.57 29.41 32.06
C ALA A 769 25.76 29.98 30.64
N THR A 770 26.12 31.27 30.58
CA THR A 770 26.38 31.95 29.30
C THR A 770 27.76 31.58 28.80
N LEU A 771 27.83 31.01 27.60
CA LEU A 771 29.07 30.60 26.93
C LEU A 771 29.61 31.68 25.99
N TRP A 772 28.71 32.43 25.36
CA TRP A 772 29.03 33.53 24.45
C TRP A 772 27.90 34.55 24.41
N GLN A 773 28.22 35.83 24.24
CA GLN A 773 27.24 36.89 24.05
C GLN A 773 27.83 38.00 23.18
N GLY A 774 27.07 38.44 22.18
CA GLY A 774 27.49 39.51 21.27
C GLY A 774 26.42 39.79 20.20
N HIS A 775 26.38 41.02 19.69
CA HIS A 775 25.53 41.42 18.56
C HIS A 775 24.05 41.00 18.66
N GLY A 776 23.46 41.05 19.86
CA GLY A 776 22.05 40.69 20.08
C GLY A 776 21.77 39.18 20.12
N VAL A 777 22.80 38.34 20.24
CA VAL A 777 22.71 36.89 20.36
C VAL A 777 23.41 36.43 21.64
N SER A 778 22.84 35.44 22.33
CA SER A 778 23.43 34.80 23.51
C SER A 778 23.42 33.29 23.36
N ILE A 779 24.53 32.63 23.69
CA ILE A 779 24.67 31.18 23.66
C ILE A 779 24.83 30.66 25.09
N PHE A 780 24.05 29.64 25.46
CA PHE A 780 24.03 29.01 26.77
C PHE A 780 24.35 27.51 26.67
N GLY A 781 24.90 26.93 27.73
CA GLY A 781 25.16 25.47 27.79
C GLY A 781 25.68 25.00 29.14
N GLY A 782 26.16 23.76 29.21
CA GLY A 782 26.73 23.16 30.41
C GLY A 782 28.12 23.72 30.75
N THR A 783 28.46 23.77 32.04
CA THR A 783 29.75 24.31 32.53
C THR A 783 30.96 23.42 32.23
N SER A 784 30.75 22.14 31.92
CA SER A 784 31.81 21.20 31.49
C SER A 784 32.31 21.46 30.06
N SER A 785 31.60 22.27 29.27
CA SER A 785 31.95 22.66 27.89
C SER A 785 32.70 24.00 27.84
N ALA A 786 33.18 24.51 28.99
CA ALA A 786 33.72 25.85 29.14
C ALA A 786 35.09 26.07 28.46
N ILE A 787 35.11 26.08 27.12
CA ILE A 787 35.97 27.00 26.39
C ILE A 787 35.24 28.35 26.45
N ARG A 788 35.86 29.38 27.00
CA ARG A 788 35.35 30.75 26.83
C ARG A 788 35.39 31.05 25.34
N LEU A 789 34.25 30.97 24.66
CA LEU A 789 34.10 31.45 23.28
C LEU A 789 34.23 32.99 23.22
N GLY A 790 34.29 33.67 24.37
CA GLY A 790 34.14 35.12 24.55
C GLY A 790 35.18 36.04 23.89
N GLU A 791 36.13 35.53 23.10
CA GLU A 791 37.02 36.32 22.24
C GLU A 791 36.79 36.07 20.74
N HIS A 792 35.90 35.14 20.39
CA HIS A 792 35.64 34.70 19.02
C HIS A 792 34.34 35.32 18.47
N SER A 793 34.27 35.51 17.14
CA SER A 793 33.06 35.98 16.47
C SER A 793 31.91 34.96 16.59
N LEU A 794 30.68 35.37 16.27
CA LEU A 794 29.52 34.47 16.29
C LEU A 794 29.73 33.27 15.37
N GLU A 795 30.33 33.48 14.20
CA GLU A 795 30.68 32.44 13.22
C GLU A 795 31.65 31.43 13.81
N ALA A 796 32.71 31.88 14.48
CA ALA A 796 33.69 30.99 15.11
C ALA A 796 33.09 30.23 16.30
N ALA A 797 32.21 30.87 17.08
CA ALA A 797 31.45 30.20 18.14
C ALA A 797 30.56 29.09 17.57
N LEU A 798 29.80 29.38 16.51
CA LEU A 798 28.94 28.40 15.84
C LEU A 798 29.77 27.30 15.17
N ALA A 799 30.90 27.61 14.54
CA ALA A 799 31.79 26.62 13.95
C ALA A 799 32.29 25.64 15.01
N HIS A 800 32.64 26.12 16.20
CA HIS A 800 32.98 25.25 17.32
C HIS A 800 31.83 24.32 17.72
N LEU A 801 30.61 24.84 17.90
CA LEU A 801 29.44 24.02 18.26
C LEU A 801 29.10 22.98 17.19
N LEU A 802 29.04 23.40 15.93
CA LEU A 802 28.80 22.51 14.80
C LEU A 802 29.92 21.46 14.71
N GLY A 803 31.17 21.85 14.91
CA GLY A 803 32.37 21.00 14.86
C GLY A 803 32.37 19.83 15.84
N GLN A 804 31.63 19.92 16.95
CA GLN A 804 31.51 18.84 17.94
C GLN A 804 30.77 17.59 17.45
N ALA A 805 29.95 17.71 16.39
CA ALA A 805 29.26 16.56 15.82
C ALA A 805 30.24 15.72 14.97
N GLY A 806 30.40 14.45 15.31
CA GLY A 806 31.12 13.47 14.50
C GLY A 806 30.43 13.18 13.16
N GLN A 807 31.11 12.43 12.28
CA GLN A 807 30.60 12.13 10.93
C GLN A 807 29.29 11.32 10.90
N ARG A 808 28.98 10.57 11.97
CA ARG A 808 27.75 9.77 12.13
C ARG A 808 26.75 10.40 13.08
N GLU A 809 27.02 11.60 13.56
CA GLU A 809 26.17 12.31 14.51
C GLU A 809 25.32 13.36 13.79
N ALA A 810 24.15 13.65 14.35
CA ALA A 810 23.21 14.60 13.81
C ALA A 810 23.40 15.99 14.45
N LEU A 811 23.13 17.03 13.66
CA LEU A 811 22.93 18.39 14.12
C LEU A 811 21.42 18.65 14.19
N VAL A 812 20.89 18.80 15.40
CA VAL A 812 19.45 18.87 15.67
C VAL A 812 19.09 20.32 15.99
N PHE A 813 18.30 20.96 15.11
CA PHE A 813 17.83 22.33 15.30
C PHE A 813 16.43 22.34 15.90
N LEU A 814 16.28 22.97 17.06
CA LEU A 814 15.03 23.04 17.81
C LEU A 814 14.61 24.52 17.93
N ILE A 815 13.60 24.94 17.18
CA ILE A 815 13.31 26.36 16.93
C ILE A 815 12.02 26.78 17.63
N TYR A 816 12.10 27.70 18.59
CA TYR A 816 10.96 28.40 19.21
C TYR A 816 10.80 29.79 18.59
N LEU A 817 10.54 29.81 17.29
CA LEU A 817 10.18 30.98 16.51
C LEU A 817 8.94 30.62 15.66
N PRO A 818 8.22 31.62 15.12
CA PRO A 818 7.09 31.35 14.24
C PRO A 818 7.52 30.45 13.07
N GLN A 819 6.73 29.41 12.78
CA GLN A 819 6.95 28.55 11.63
C GLN A 819 6.51 29.26 10.34
N ASP A 820 7.18 30.36 9.99
CA ASP A 820 6.95 31.08 8.76
C ASP A 820 7.83 30.56 7.61
N GLY A 821 7.41 30.84 6.38
CA GLY A 821 8.13 30.37 5.19
C GLY A 821 9.55 30.92 5.06
N ALA A 822 9.88 32.05 5.70
CA ALA A 822 11.22 32.64 5.65
C ALA A 822 12.20 31.89 6.56
N VAL A 823 11.79 31.57 7.80
CA VAL A 823 12.56 30.76 8.74
C VAL A 823 12.81 29.36 8.17
N VAL A 824 11.76 28.70 7.67
CA VAL A 824 11.87 27.37 7.05
C VAL A 824 12.84 27.41 5.88
N LYS A 825 12.69 28.36 4.94
CA LYS A 825 13.56 28.47 3.76
C LYS A 825 15.04 28.69 4.12
N LYS A 826 15.32 29.54 5.11
CA LYS A 826 16.69 29.77 5.61
C LYS A 826 17.28 28.52 6.24
N MET A 827 16.52 27.83 7.10
CA MET A 827 16.99 26.60 7.71
C MET A 827 17.15 25.47 6.70
N THR A 828 16.30 25.36 5.70
CA THR A 828 16.49 24.43 4.58
C THR A 828 17.81 24.69 3.86
N HIS A 829 18.19 25.97 3.67
CA HIS A 829 19.48 26.34 3.08
C HIS A 829 20.66 25.93 3.96
N VAL A 830 20.60 26.25 5.27
CA VAL A 830 21.63 25.84 6.26
C VAL A 830 21.78 24.31 6.31
N ARG A 831 20.67 23.58 6.42
CA ARG A 831 20.67 22.11 6.45
C ARG A 831 21.26 21.50 5.19
N ARG A 832 20.93 22.07 4.03
CA ARG A 832 21.52 21.66 2.75
C ARG A 832 23.03 21.90 2.72
N ALA A 833 23.49 23.06 3.17
CA ALA A 833 24.92 23.37 3.23
C ALA A 833 25.67 22.39 4.15
N ILE A 834 25.15 22.12 5.36
CA ILE A 834 25.72 21.12 6.28
C ILE A 834 25.84 19.74 5.61
N ARG A 835 24.79 19.29 4.92
CA ARG A 835 24.82 17.99 4.26
C ARG A 835 25.77 17.98 3.06
N ASP A 836 25.67 18.97 2.18
CA ASP A 836 26.41 18.98 0.91
C ASP A 836 27.92 19.21 1.15
N GLN A 837 28.29 20.03 2.14
CA GLN A 837 29.69 20.38 2.44
C GLN A 837 30.31 19.50 3.55
N LEU A 838 29.59 19.25 4.65
CA LEU A 838 30.14 18.49 5.79
C LEU A 838 29.75 17.01 5.77
N GLY A 839 28.75 16.63 4.95
CA GLY A 839 28.21 15.27 4.90
C GLY A 839 27.56 14.82 6.20
N ARG A 840 27.04 15.76 7.00
CA ARG A 840 26.41 15.49 8.30
C ARG A 840 24.90 15.51 8.22
N THR A 841 24.25 14.80 9.15
CA THR A 841 22.79 14.72 9.22
C THR A 841 22.20 15.88 9.98
N THR A 842 21.05 16.39 9.52
CA THR A 842 20.36 17.49 10.18
C THR A 842 18.87 17.22 10.34
N THR A 843 18.31 17.59 11.49
CA THR A 843 16.86 17.63 11.72
C THR A 843 16.43 19.03 12.15
N LEU A 844 15.16 19.36 11.91
CA LEU A 844 14.58 20.65 12.23
C LEU A 844 13.21 20.44 12.87
N GLY A 845 13.10 20.76 14.15
CA GLY A 845 11.84 20.72 14.90
C GLY A 845 11.41 22.12 15.31
N PHE A 846 10.11 22.40 15.22
CA PHE A 846 9.52 23.64 15.73
C PHE A 846 8.88 23.39 17.10
N GLY A 847 9.25 24.21 18.08
CA GLY A 847 8.77 24.12 19.45
C GLY A 847 7.42 24.80 19.61
N PRO A 848 6.55 24.33 20.52
CA PRO A 848 6.69 23.12 21.34
C PRO A 848 6.29 21.80 20.64
N ARG A 849 5.80 21.83 19.39
CA ARG A 849 5.31 20.63 18.65
C ARG A 849 6.30 19.46 18.76
N TYR A 850 7.59 19.70 18.52
CA TYR A 850 8.59 18.63 18.54
C TYR A 850 8.71 17.91 19.89
N LEU A 851 8.36 18.55 21.01
CA LEU A 851 8.37 17.91 22.33
C LEU A 851 7.43 16.71 22.40
N HIS A 852 6.38 16.71 21.58
CA HIS A 852 5.37 15.67 21.48
C HIS A 852 5.57 14.75 20.26
N SER A 853 6.56 15.03 19.39
CA SER A 853 6.97 14.14 18.29
C SER A 853 8.35 13.54 18.53
N THR A 854 9.42 14.29 18.25
CA THR A 854 10.81 13.83 18.33
C THR A 854 11.46 14.01 19.71
N GLY A 855 10.76 14.65 20.65
CA GLY A 855 11.26 14.88 22.01
C GLY A 855 11.67 13.61 22.74
N GLN A 856 11.04 12.47 22.43
CA GLN A 856 11.36 11.15 22.98
C GLN A 856 12.71 10.64 22.45
N ILE A 857 12.96 10.64 21.13
CA ILE A 857 14.23 10.18 20.56
C ILE A 857 15.42 11.05 21.00
N HIS A 858 15.23 12.36 21.19
CA HIS A 858 16.30 13.25 21.64
C HIS A 858 16.81 12.92 23.05
N LYS A 859 15.96 12.31 23.89
CA LYS A 859 16.24 12.04 25.31
C LYS A 859 16.50 10.57 25.57
N GLY A 860 15.60 9.70 25.11
CA GLY A 860 15.70 8.25 25.30
C GLY A 860 16.53 7.54 24.23
N GLY A 861 16.83 8.19 23.10
CA GLY A 861 17.59 7.62 21.99
C GLY A 861 19.12 7.64 22.13
N PRO A 862 19.85 7.30 21.06
CA PRO A 862 21.32 7.28 21.04
C PRO A 862 21.94 8.66 21.33
N ASP A 863 23.16 8.69 21.89
CA ASP A 863 23.92 9.93 22.14
C ASP A 863 24.68 10.46 20.93
N HIS A 864 24.03 10.43 19.77
CA HIS A 864 24.66 10.74 18.48
C HIS A 864 24.15 12.06 17.92
N ALA A 865 24.02 13.10 18.76
CA ALA A 865 23.54 14.39 18.31
C ALA A 865 24.11 15.58 19.12
N VAL A 866 24.21 16.72 18.42
CA VAL A 866 24.40 18.04 19.00
C VAL A 866 23.12 18.85 18.78
N TYR A 867 22.57 19.40 19.86
CA TYR A 867 21.29 20.11 19.87
C TYR A 867 21.50 21.62 19.93
N LEU A 868 20.84 22.35 19.03
CA LEU A 868 20.83 23.82 19.00
C LEU A 868 19.38 24.29 19.20
N ILE A 869 19.09 24.80 20.40
CA ILE A 869 17.76 25.27 20.79
C ILE A 869 17.71 26.78 20.58
N VAL A 870 17.00 27.24 19.55
CA VAL A 870 16.92 28.66 19.19
C VAL A 870 15.62 29.26 19.74
N THR A 871 15.75 30.36 20.48
CA THR A 871 14.63 31.15 21.02
C THR A 871 14.81 32.61 20.65
N ALA A 872 13.74 33.41 20.67
CA ALA A 872 13.80 34.85 20.45
C ALA A 872 12.83 35.57 21.38
N GLU A 873 13.13 36.82 21.77
CA GLU A 873 12.09 37.63 22.41
C GLU A 873 11.00 38.02 21.42
N PRO A 874 9.70 37.86 21.77
CA PRO A 874 8.62 38.14 20.85
C PRO A 874 8.50 39.65 20.62
N ILE A 875 8.31 40.06 19.36
CA ILE A 875 8.05 41.48 19.01
C ILE A 875 6.79 42.00 19.71
N LYS A 876 5.76 41.16 19.77
CA LYS A 876 4.52 41.42 20.48
C LYS A 876 4.02 40.13 21.11
N ASP A 877 4.02 40.12 22.43
CA ASP A 877 3.56 38.99 23.22
C ASP A 877 2.02 38.94 23.35
N VAL A 878 1.51 37.84 23.86
CA VAL A 878 0.09 37.58 24.09
C VAL A 878 -0.10 37.11 25.53
N GLU A 879 -0.94 37.82 26.28
CA GLU A 879 -1.30 37.43 27.65
C GLU A 879 -2.06 36.10 27.65
N LEU A 880 -1.70 35.23 28.61
CA LEU A 880 -2.47 34.05 28.95
C LEU A 880 -3.46 34.43 30.06
N PRO A 881 -4.77 34.47 29.78
CA PRO A 881 -5.78 34.73 30.79
C PRO A 881 -5.62 33.78 31.97
N GLU A 882 -5.86 34.27 33.19
CA GLU A 882 -5.85 33.48 34.45
C GLU A 882 -4.49 32.89 34.87
N ALA A 883 -3.48 32.84 33.99
CA ALA A 883 -2.17 32.24 34.27
C ALA A 883 -1.14 33.20 34.89
N GLY A 884 -1.39 34.52 34.82
CA GLY A 884 -0.47 35.57 35.30
C GLY A 884 0.85 35.64 34.52
N MET A 885 0.84 35.22 33.26
CA MET A 885 2.01 35.17 32.38
C MET A 885 1.59 35.35 30.91
N THR A 886 2.55 35.27 29.98
CA THR A 886 2.32 35.36 28.54
C THR A 886 2.65 34.05 27.82
N PHE A 887 2.18 33.92 26.59
CA PHE A 887 2.58 32.83 25.70
C PHE A 887 4.09 32.82 25.43
N GLY A 888 4.73 33.99 25.32
CA GLY A 888 6.19 34.09 25.17
C GLY A 888 6.94 33.51 26.37
N ILE A 889 6.47 33.77 27.59
CA ILE A 889 7.02 33.17 28.81
C ILE A 889 6.82 31.65 28.82
N LEU A 890 5.64 31.16 28.42
CA LEU A 890 5.36 29.72 28.33
C LEU A 890 6.31 29.03 27.33
N ALA A 891 6.43 29.58 26.11
CA ALA A 891 7.33 29.07 25.09
C ALA A 891 8.79 29.05 25.57
N ARG A 892 9.24 30.13 26.25
CA ARG A 892 10.59 30.20 26.84
C ARG A 892 10.79 29.19 27.97
N ALA A 893 9.79 28.98 28.83
CA ALA A 893 9.85 27.99 29.90
C ALA A 893 9.97 26.56 29.34
N GLN A 894 9.25 26.25 28.26
CA GLN A 894 9.35 24.97 27.55
C GLN A 894 10.75 24.76 26.95
N ALA A 895 11.30 25.77 26.27
CA ALA A 895 12.65 25.71 25.71
C ALA A 895 13.73 25.50 26.78
N VAL A 896 13.65 26.23 27.90
CA VAL A 896 14.58 26.08 29.03
C VAL A 896 14.42 24.71 29.70
N GLY A 897 13.19 24.24 29.89
CA GLY A 897 12.90 22.93 30.47
C GLY A 897 13.46 21.79 29.63
N ASP A 898 13.34 21.89 28.30
CA ASP A 898 13.90 20.92 27.36
C ASP A 898 15.44 20.95 27.38
N HIS A 899 16.04 22.15 27.37
CA HIS A 899 17.50 22.30 27.46
C HIS A 899 18.06 21.69 28.75
N GLN A 900 17.42 21.95 29.89
CA GLN A 900 17.81 21.36 31.17
C GLN A 900 17.65 19.84 31.19
N ALA A 901 16.60 19.31 30.56
CA ALA A 901 16.39 17.86 30.46
C ALA A 901 17.51 17.19 29.64
N LEU A 902 17.92 17.80 28.52
CA LEU A 902 19.02 17.32 27.70
C LEU A 902 20.35 17.37 28.46
N LEU A 903 20.67 18.48 29.12
CA LEU A 903 21.90 18.62 29.92
C LEU A 903 21.95 17.64 31.10
N ALA A 904 20.82 17.40 31.77
CA ALA A 904 20.73 16.42 32.86
C ALA A 904 20.99 14.98 32.40
N LEU A 905 20.82 14.69 31.10
CA LEU A 905 21.16 13.42 30.47
C LEU A 905 22.58 13.40 29.89
N GLY A 906 23.37 14.46 30.09
CA GLY A 906 24.72 14.58 29.55
C GLY A 906 24.79 14.92 28.05
N ARG A 907 23.66 15.28 27.42
CA ARG A 907 23.62 15.58 25.99
C ARG A 907 24.37 16.88 25.67
N ARG A 908 24.96 16.94 24.48
CA ARG A 908 25.56 18.16 23.91
C ARG A 908 24.45 19.09 23.42
N ALA A 909 23.93 19.93 24.31
CA ALA A 909 22.83 20.84 24.02
C ALA A 909 23.19 22.29 24.31
N TYR A 910 22.91 23.16 23.35
CA TYR A 910 23.23 24.58 23.40
C TYR A 910 21.99 25.42 23.11
N GLY A 911 21.71 26.39 23.98
CA GLY A 911 20.63 27.35 23.81
C GLY A 911 21.15 28.59 23.10
N ILE A 912 20.46 29.05 22.06
CA ILE A 912 20.78 30.28 21.32
C ILE A 912 19.57 31.20 21.47
N HIS A 913 19.75 32.32 22.15
CA HIS A 913 18.70 33.31 22.34
C HIS A 913 18.98 34.55 21.51
N LEU A 914 17.95 35.01 20.81
CA LEU A 914 17.96 36.19 19.94
C LEU A 914 17.20 37.32 20.62
N GLU A 915 17.75 38.54 20.60
CA GLU A 915 17.06 39.73 21.14
C GLU A 915 15.73 40.04 20.43
N SER A 916 15.56 39.55 19.20
CA SER A 916 14.31 39.61 18.45
C SER A 916 14.29 38.55 17.33
N PRO A 917 13.12 38.21 16.77
CA PRO A 917 13.02 37.23 15.70
C PRO A 917 13.71 37.70 14.41
N ALA A 918 13.87 39.01 14.22
CA ALA A 918 14.55 39.59 13.05
C ALA A 918 16.02 39.16 12.95
N ARG A 919 16.68 38.94 14.10
CA ARG A 919 18.07 38.45 14.18
C ARG A 919 18.25 37.02 13.69
N PHE A 920 17.17 36.30 13.42
CA PHE A 920 17.27 34.96 12.84
C PHE A 920 17.99 34.97 11.47
N GLN A 921 17.91 36.08 10.73
CA GLN A 921 18.66 36.23 9.48
C GLN A 921 20.18 36.28 9.72
N ASP A 922 20.61 36.97 10.78
CA ASP A 922 22.02 37.12 11.14
C ASP A 922 22.56 35.77 11.63
N LEU A 923 21.78 35.05 12.44
CA LEU A 923 22.10 33.68 12.86
C LEU A 923 22.24 32.73 11.66
N ALA A 924 21.30 32.76 10.71
CA ALA A 924 21.35 31.89 9.53
C ALA A 924 22.59 32.19 8.65
N ALA A 925 22.94 33.47 8.48
CA ALA A 925 24.15 33.87 7.75
C ALA A 925 25.42 33.41 8.49
N ALA A 926 25.48 33.59 9.81
CA ALA A 926 26.61 33.17 10.62
C ALA A 926 26.78 31.64 10.64
N LEU A 927 25.67 30.88 10.63
CA LEU A 927 25.70 29.42 10.46
C LEU A 927 26.32 29.03 9.12
N LEU A 928 25.99 29.72 8.02
CA LEU A 928 26.58 29.43 6.72
C LEU A 928 28.08 29.71 6.68
N ALA A 929 28.50 30.87 7.19
CA ALA A 929 29.92 31.20 7.31
C ALA A 929 30.69 30.19 8.19
N ALA A 930 30.07 29.72 9.28
CA ALA A 930 30.64 28.69 10.14
C ALA A 930 30.83 27.34 9.42
N ILE A 931 29.89 26.96 8.54
CA ILE A 931 29.97 25.73 7.74
C ILE A 931 31.11 25.84 6.72
N ASP A 932 31.21 26.97 6.01
CA ASP A 932 32.29 27.21 5.05
C ASP A 932 33.67 27.13 5.73
N HIS A 933 33.81 27.67 6.95
CA HIS A 933 35.03 27.58 7.74
C HIS A 933 35.39 26.15 8.14
N LEU A 934 34.39 25.34 8.52
CA LEU A 934 34.60 23.93 8.86
C LEU A 934 34.99 23.08 7.65
N GLN A 935 34.45 23.38 6.47
CA GLN A 935 34.81 22.71 5.23
C GLN A 935 36.29 22.97 4.91
N GLN A 936 36.72 24.24 4.91
CA GLN A 936 38.11 24.61 4.62
C GLN A 936 39.09 23.98 5.60
N SER A 937 38.73 23.90 6.87
CA SER A 937 39.59 23.28 7.90
C SER A 937 39.71 21.76 7.74
N SER A 938 38.71 21.10 7.16
CA SER A 938 38.70 19.65 6.92
C SER A 938 39.45 19.25 5.64
N GLU A 939 39.70 20.18 4.71
CA GLU A 939 40.46 19.93 3.47
C GLU A 939 41.99 20.08 3.67
N VAL A 940 42.43 20.67 4.79
CA VAL A 940 43.85 20.91 5.13
C VAL A 940 44.46 19.78 6.00
N THR A 941 43.63 18.92 6.57
CA THR A 941 43.98 17.71 7.35
C THR A 941 43.68 16.44 6.57
#